data_AF-A0A9W6JD48-F1
#
_entry.id   AF-A0A9W6JD48-F1
#
_cell.length_a   1.000
_cell.length_b   1.000
_cell.length_c   1.000
_cell.angle_alpha   90.00
_cell.angle_beta   90.00
_cell.angle_gamma   90.00
#
_symmetry.space_group_name_H-M   'P 1'
#
loop_
_entity.id
_entity.type
_entity.pdbx_description
1 polymer ?
#
loop_
_entity_poly.entity_id
_entity_poly.type
_entity_poly.pdbx_seq_one_letter_code
_entity_poly.pdbx_strand_id
1 'polypeptide(L)'
;MTDSSRADGAPASSSAGASGTHGATAAEAAHDHGGRRRFWTLTVGSVGVVYGDIGTSPLYAMRETLLHLGHTPSPHEVVGIVSLLIWALIVVVTFKYVFILLRADNHGEGGTLSLMALAQNALGRNSTVLLGLGIVGAALFYGDAILTPAISVLSAVEGLKVATPVFQPYVLPITLAIIVALYVAQSSGTGKVAALFGPITVVWFLVLAVLGFIHIFDAPMVLHALNPVEAVLFLLEHGFLAFVVLGGTFLAVTGAEALYADMGHFGRGPIRTAWLGLVLPALVINYLGQGGLAISHPEAIKDLFFLTAPEWFRLPLALLACLATVVASQAVISGAYSLTRQAMQLGLLPHLEVQHTSQTEAGQIYMPKVNWLMLAGVLALVVIFQSSSALAAAYGIAVTGTMIVTTMLAVVVIARTWGFGWALAVACMTPFFIVDVAFLSANMLKLPDGGYIPLILGAAIVVLMWTWIRGVRFVEGRIQRESIPILEFAKSMSTSSATRVKGTAMYLTSSPEIAPPALLHNLKHNKVLHERNVILSVRTERQPLVDEQDRVEFHKVSDEFSTLIVRYGFMEDPNLPRALAQAKAHGLPFDMMKTSFFVGRRSFRASASVGMPLWQDHVFIALVRQSYDATEYFRIPAGRVVELGNQMVV
;
A
#
# COMPACT_ATOMS: atom_id res chain seq x y z
N MET A 1 -5.39 -63.33 36.51
CA MET A 1 -4.54 -64.02 35.52
C MET A 1 -5.45 -64.93 34.71
N THR A 2 -5.65 -64.84 33.40
CA THR A 2 -5.29 -63.88 32.33
C THR A 2 -6.10 -64.34 31.09
N ASP A 3 -6.72 -63.41 30.37
CA ASP A 3 -7.53 -63.52 29.13
C ASP A 3 -6.71 -64.08 27.93
N SER A 4 -7.14 -64.91 26.97
CA SER A 4 -8.38 -65.09 26.14
C SER A 4 -8.61 -63.98 25.08
N SER A 5 -9.00 -64.18 23.82
CA SER A 5 -9.08 -65.31 22.88
C SER A 5 -9.63 -64.80 21.50
N ARG A 6 -9.24 -65.46 20.38
CA ARG A 6 -10.08 -65.94 19.23
C ARG A 6 -10.96 -64.98 18.38
N ALA A 7 -11.35 -65.24 17.12
CA ALA A 7 -11.09 -66.27 16.09
C ALA A 7 -11.77 -65.87 14.75
N ASP A 8 -11.49 -66.70 13.73
CA ASP A 8 -11.77 -66.67 12.28
C ASP A 8 -13.24 -66.74 11.75
N GLY A 9 -13.41 -66.43 10.45
CA GLY A 9 -14.18 -67.27 9.50
C GLY A 9 -15.34 -66.63 8.68
N ALA A 10 -15.19 -66.56 7.34
CA ALA A 10 -16.19 -66.20 6.30
C ALA A 10 -17.09 -67.41 5.88
N PRO A 11 -18.10 -67.39 4.94
CA PRO A 11 -18.25 -66.59 3.68
C PRO A 11 -19.69 -66.21 3.15
N ALA A 12 -19.69 -65.37 2.08
CA ALA A 12 -20.61 -65.06 0.95
C ALA A 12 -22.16 -65.28 0.93
N SER A 13 -22.91 -64.22 0.59
CA SER A 13 -23.91 -64.16 -0.52
C SER A 13 -24.39 -62.72 -0.81
N SER A 14 -24.82 -62.46 -2.05
CA SER A 14 -25.11 -61.18 -2.73
C SER A 14 -26.47 -60.52 -2.46
N SER A 15 -26.53 -59.18 -2.46
CA SER A 15 -27.64 -58.42 -3.08
C SER A 15 -27.26 -56.95 -3.35
N ALA A 16 -27.59 -56.49 -4.55
CA ALA A 16 -27.36 -55.14 -5.07
C ALA A 16 -28.13 -54.04 -4.32
N GLY A 17 -27.54 -52.83 -4.32
CA GLY A 17 -28.16 -51.58 -3.89
C GLY A 17 -27.35 -50.42 -4.44
N ALA A 18 -27.53 -50.14 -5.74
CA ALA A 18 -26.93 -49.00 -6.42
C ALA A 18 -27.68 -47.71 -6.06
N SER A 19 -27.04 -46.79 -5.34
CA SER A 19 -27.31 -45.34 -5.40
C SER A 19 -26.27 -44.59 -4.57
N GLY A 20 -25.31 -43.91 -5.21
CA GLY A 20 -24.35 -43.11 -4.43
C GLY A 20 -23.28 -42.30 -5.18
N THR A 21 -23.16 -42.39 -6.51
CA THR A 21 -21.99 -41.82 -7.23
C THR A 21 -22.27 -40.66 -8.18
N HIS A 22 -23.43 -39.98 -8.07
CA HIS A 22 -23.72 -38.78 -8.89
C HIS A 22 -23.78 -37.44 -8.12
N GLY A 23 -23.51 -37.44 -6.80
CA GLY A 23 -23.50 -36.21 -5.99
C GLY A 23 -22.14 -35.52 -5.84
N ALA A 24 -21.03 -36.26 -5.92
CA ALA A 24 -19.70 -35.73 -5.64
C ALA A 24 -19.11 -34.91 -6.80
N THR A 25 -19.37 -35.29 -8.06
CA THR A 25 -18.82 -34.63 -9.25
C THR A 25 -19.45 -33.27 -9.54
N ALA A 26 -20.70 -33.05 -9.16
CA ALA A 26 -21.38 -31.76 -9.35
C ALA A 26 -20.94 -30.70 -8.33
N ALA A 27 -20.65 -31.10 -7.09
CA ALA A 27 -20.15 -30.21 -6.04
C ALA A 27 -18.68 -29.82 -6.27
N GLU A 28 -17.83 -30.76 -6.72
CA GLU A 28 -16.45 -30.44 -7.13
C GLU A 28 -16.42 -29.58 -8.40
N ALA A 29 -17.25 -29.87 -9.41
CA ALA A 29 -17.36 -29.01 -10.59
C ALA A 29 -17.90 -27.61 -10.25
N ALA A 30 -18.86 -27.48 -9.33
CA ALA A 30 -19.37 -26.16 -8.91
C ALA A 30 -18.34 -25.37 -8.09
N HIS A 31 -17.53 -26.04 -7.25
CA HIS A 31 -16.41 -25.42 -6.55
C HIS A 31 -15.27 -25.00 -7.51
N ASP A 32 -14.96 -25.82 -8.51
CA ASP A 32 -13.91 -25.53 -9.50
C ASP A 32 -14.35 -24.43 -10.50
N HIS A 33 -15.63 -24.42 -10.91
CA HIS A 33 -16.23 -23.33 -11.68
C HIS A 33 -16.29 -22.01 -10.90
N GLY A 34 -16.58 -22.06 -9.59
CA GLY A 34 -16.56 -20.89 -8.71
C GLY A 34 -15.16 -20.30 -8.54
N GLY A 35 -14.15 -21.15 -8.34
CA GLY A 35 -12.75 -20.75 -8.23
C GLY A 35 -12.20 -20.13 -9.53
N ARG A 36 -12.49 -20.75 -10.67
CA ARG A 36 -12.06 -20.26 -11.99
C ARG A 36 -12.73 -18.94 -12.38
N ARG A 37 -14.03 -18.78 -12.08
CA ARG A 37 -14.74 -17.50 -12.31
C ARG A 37 -14.15 -16.39 -11.44
N ARG A 38 -13.92 -16.65 -10.15
CA ARG A 38 -13.28 -15.68 -9.24
C ARG A 38 -11.89 -15.27 -9.73
N PHE A 39 -11.08 -16.23 -10.19
CA PHE A 39 -9.75 -15.95 -10.73
C PHE A 39 -9.78 -14.98 -11.92
N TRP A 40 -10.65 -15.19 -12.89
CA TRP A 40 -10.75 -14.31 -14.06
C TRP A 40 -11.35 -12.95 -13.72
N THR A 41 -12.31 -12.90 -12.78
CA THR A 41 -12.83 -11.62 -12.27
C THR A 41 -11.73 -10.81 -11.58
N LEU A 42 -10.90 -11.45 -10.75
CA LEU A 42 -9.74 -10.79 -10.14
C LEU A 42 -8.68 -10.41 -11.18
N THR A 43 -8.50 -11.21 -12.24
CA THR A 43 -7.55 -10.90 -13.32
C THR A 43 -7.98 -9.64 -14.06
N VAL A 44 -9.24 -9.55 -14.49
CA VAL A 44 -9.78 -8.35 -15.14
C VAL A 44 -9.78 -7.16 -14.18
N GLY A 45 -10.09 -7.36 -12.91
CA GLY A 45 -9.98 -6.32 -11.88
C GLY A 45 -8.55 -5.80 -11.74
N SER A 46 -7.55 -6.69 -11.76
CA SER A 46 -6.14 -6.31 -11.68
C SER A 46 -5.66 -5.54 -12.91
N VAL A 47 -6.17 -5.83 -14.12
CA VAL A 47 -5.86 -5.02 -15.31
C VAL A 47 -6.24 -3.55 -15.08
N GLY A 48 -7.36 -3.30 -14.41
CA GLY A 48 -7.81 -1.95 -14.12
C GLY A 48 -7.02 -1.29 -13.00
N VAL A 49 -7.02 -1.91 -11.83
CA VAL A 49 -6.48 -1.28 -10.61
C VAL A 49 -4.95 -1.38 -10.59
N VAL A 50 -4.39 -2.58 -10.73
CA VAL A 50 -2.94 -2.81 -10.58
C VAL A 50 -2.15 -2.23 -11.76
N TYR A 51 -2.67 -2.35 -12.97
CA TYR A 51 -1.95 -1.95 -14.20
C TYR A 51 -2.40 -0.63 -14.81
N GLY A 52 -3.31 0.09 -14.17
CA GLY A 52 -3.78 1.40 -14.66
C GLY A 52 -2.64 2.41 -14.78
N ASP A 53 -1.82 2.55 -13.74
CA ASP A 53 -0.72 3.52 -13.70
C ASP A 53 0.30 3.27 -14.81
N ILE A 54 0.95 2.10 -14.79
CA ILE A 54 1.91 1.71 -15.83
C ILE A 54 1.30 1.70 -17.23
N GLY A 55 0.01 1.37 -17.35
CA GLY A 55 -0.74 1.37 -18.60
C GLY A 55 -0.95 2.74 -19.21
N THR A 56 -0.84 3.81 -18.43
CA THR A 56 -0.97 5.20 -18.89
C THR A 56 0.36 5.84 -19.26
N SER A 57 1.50 5.22 -18.92
CA SER A 57 2.83 5.69 -19.28
C SER A 57 3.08 5.91 -20.78
N PRO A 58 2.44 5.19 -21.75
CA PRO A 58 2.63 5.49 -23.17
C PRO A 58 2.18 6.89 -23.59
N LEU A 59 1.35 7.58 -22.78
CA LEU A 59 0.94 8.97 -23.02
C LEU A 59 2.13 9.93 -23.02
N TYR A 60 3.18 9.64 -22.26
CA TYR A 60 4.30 10.56 -22.04
C TYR A 60 5.68 9.91 -22.22
N ALA A 61 5.89 8.65 -21.84
CA ALA A 61 7.23 8.06 -21.71
C ALA A 61 8.06 8.11 -23.01
N MET A 62 7.49 7.69 -24.15
CA MET A 62 8.21 7.69 -25.43
C MET A 62 8.53 9.11 -25.90
N ARG A 63 7.53 10.00 -25.87
CA ARG A 63 7.68 11.42 -26.23
C ARG A 63 8.78 12.06 -25.40
N GLU A 64 8.69 11.98 -24.07
CA GLU A 64 9.66 12.61 -23.18
C GLU A 64 11.06 12.04 -23.44
N THR A 65 11.20 10.72 -23.61
CA THR A 65 12.48 10.08 -23.89
C THR A 65 13.12 10.57 -25.20
N LEU A 66 12.35 10.71 -26.27
CA LEU A 66 12.82 11.26 -27.55
C LEU A 66 13.17 12.75 -27.45
N LEU A 67 12.37 13.56 -26.74
CA LEU A 67 12.62 14.99 -26.58
C LEU A 67 13.93 15.26 -25.83
N HIS A 68 14.37 14.38 -24.93
CA HIS A 68 15.65 14.49 -24.23
C HIS A 68 16.88 14.38 -25.14
N LEU A 69 16.74 13.89 -26.38
CA LEU A 69 17.84 13.92 -27.35
C LEU A 69 18.23 15.36 -27.73
N GLY A 70 17.29 16.31 -27.65
CA GLY A 70 17.52 17.71 -27.98
C GLY A 70 17.71 18.00 -29.49
N HIS A 71 17.53 17.01 -30.35
CA HIS A 71 17.62 17.12 -31.80
C HIS A 71 16.65 16.13 -32.48
N THR A 72 16.53 16.20 -33.81
CA THR A 72 15.71 15.25 -34.57
C THR A 72 16.37 13.87 -34.53
N PRO A 73 15.70 12.84 -33.98
CA PRO A 73 16.31 11.53 -33.80
C PRO A 73 16.54 10.84 -35.14
N SER A 74 17.69 10.21 -35.29
CA SER A 74 17.94 9.25 -36.36
C SER A 74 17.12 7.97 -36.16
N PRO A 75 16.84 7.20 -37.23
CA PRO A 75 16.11 5.95 -37.08
C PRO A 75 16.74 4.94 -36.11
N HIS A 76 18.08 4.89 -36.04
CA HIS A 76 18.80 4.02 -35.10
C HIS A 76 18.64 4.47 -33.65
N GLU A 77 18.63 5.77 -33.37
CA GLU A 77 18.36 6.30 -32.04
C GLU A 77 16.94 5.97 -31.57
N VAL A 78 15.95 6.07 -32.48
CA VAL A 78 14.57 5.66 -32.15
C VAL A 78 14.52 4.17 -31.80
N VAL A 79 15.15 3.30 -32.59
CA VAL A 79 15.22 1.85 -32.31
C VAL A 79 15.88 1.58 -30.95
N GLY A 80 17.01 2.24 -30.66
CA GLY A 80 17.70 2.13 -29.38
C GLY A 80 16.84 2.56 -28.19
N ILE A 81 16.11 3.67 -28.31
CA ILE A 81 15.19 4.16 -27.28
C ILE A 81 13.99 3.22 -27.08
N VAL A 82 13.37 2.73 -28.16
CA VAL A 82 12.29 1.73 -28.05
C VAL A 82 12.81 0.46 -27.36
N SER A 83 14.04 0.05 -27.69
CA SER A 83 14.68 -1.11 -27.05
C SER A 83 14.87 -0.86 -25.54
N LEU A 84 15.36 0.32 -25.15
CA LEU A 84 15.50 0.71 -23.74
C LEU A 84 14.17 0.62 -22.98
N LEU A 85 13.08 1.14 -23.56
CA LEU A 85 11.75 1.11 -22.94
C LEU A 85 11.24 -0.33 -22.76
N ILE A 86 11.34 -1.16 -23.80
CA ILE A 86 10.91 -2.56 -23.77
C ILE A 86 11.71 -3.35 -22.72
N TRP A 87 13.03 -3.20 -22.73
CA TRP A 87 13.88 -3.96 -21.83
C TRP A 87 13.82 -3.45 -20.39
N ALA A 88 13.50 -2.17 -20.16
CA ALA A 88 13.16 -1.67 -18.84
C ALA A 88 11.90 -2.36 -18.29
N LEU A 89 10.82 -2.50 -19.09
CA LEU A 89 9.62 -3.25 -18.70
C LEU A 89 9.91 -4.74 -18.41
N ILE A 90 10.76 -5.36 -19.22
CA ILE A 90 11.13 -6.77 -19.04
C ILE A 90 11.98 -6.96 -17.78
N VAL A 91 13.05 -6.18 -17.61
CA VAL A 91 13.98 -6.33 -16.49
C VAL A 91 13.35 -5.89 -15.16
N VAL A 92 12.80 -4.67 -15.12
CA VAL A 92 12.25 -4.10 -13.89
C VAL A 92 10.90 -4.73 -13.59
N VAL A 93 9.92 -4.60 -14.47
CA VAL A 93 8.55 -4.98 -14.11
C VAL A 93 8.36 -6.50 -14.16
N THR A 94 8.84 -7.16 -15.21
CA THR A 94 8.62 -8.60 -15.39
C THR A 94 9.50 -9.45 -14.47
N PHE A 95 10.82 -9.28 -14.54
CA PHE A 95 11.74 -10.10 -13.75
C PHE A 95 11.77 -9.68 -12.27
N LYS A 96 12.04 -8.40 -11.96
CA LYS A 96 12.16 -7.95 -10.56
C LYS A 96 10.80 -7.98 -9.84
N TYR A 97 9.77 -7.33 -10.37
CA TYR A 97 8.50 -7.22 -9.66
C TYR A 97 7.62 -8.47 -9.78
N VAL A 98 7.28 -8.90 -10.99
CA VAL A 98 6.28 -9.96 -11.21
C VAL A 98 6.80 -11.37 -10.86
N PHE A 99 8.08 -11.66 -11.11
CA PHE A 99 8.65 -12.97 -10.80
C PHE A 99 9.30 -13.08 -9.43
N ILE A 100 9.97 -12.04 -8.94
CA ILE A 100 10.66 -12.06 -7.64
C ILE A 100 9.80 -11.44 -6.54
N LEU A 101 9.48 -10.15 -6.60
CA LEU A 101 8.83 -9.45 -5.47
C LEU A 101 7.41 -9.94 -5.16
N LEU A 102 6.60 -10.31 -6.15
CA LEU A 102 5.27 -10.92 -5.90
C LEU A 102 5.33 -12.26 -5.14
N ARG A 103 6.51 -12.88 -4.97
CA ARG A 103 6.70 -14.06 -4.11
C ARG A 103 7.10 -13.70 -2.68
N ALA A 104 7.52 -12.47 -2.46
CA ALA A 104 7.88 -11.94 -1.14
C ALA A 104 6.63 -11.33 -0.50
N ASP A 105 5.59 -12.14 -0.33
CA ASP A 105 4.37 -11.71 0.36
C ASP A 105 4.47 -11.93 1.86
N ASN A 106 3.84 -11.04 2.63
CA ASN A 106 3.65 -11.20 4.07
C ASN A 106 2.19 -11.62 4.30
N HIS A 107 1.92 -12.92 4.19
CA HIS A 107 0.58 -13.50 4.29
C HIS A 107 -0.42 -12.93 3.26
N GLY A 108 0.00 -12.88 1.99
CA GLY A 108 -0.80 -12.32 0.89
C GLY A 108 -0.63 -10.82 0.67
N GLU A 109 -0.08 -10.08 1.63
CA GLU A 109 0.17 -8.64 1.52
C GLU A 109 1.52 -8.32 0.90
N GLY A 110 1.55 -7.25 0.11
CA GLY A 110 2.78 -6.72 -0.47
C GLY A 110 3.01 -5.25 -0.14
N GLY A 111 3.95 -4.64 -0.86
CA GLY A 111 4.39 -3.27 -0.64
C GLY A 111 5.58 -3.14 0.30
N THR A 112 6.17 -1.95 0.33
CA THR A 112 7.45 -1.68 0.98
C THR A 112 7.41 -1.88 2.51
N LEU A 113 6.30 -1.52 3.16
CA LEU A 113 6.13 -1.72 4.60
C LEU A 113 5.94 -3.20 4.96
N SER A 114 5.17 -3.95 4.15
CA SER A 114 5.03 -5.41 4.29
C SER A 114 6.38 -6.12 4.13
N LEU A 115 7.17 -5.73 3.14
CA LEU A 115 8.51 -6.28 2.90
C LEU A 115 9.48 -5.94 4.04
N MET A 116 9.39 -4.73 4.59
CA MET A 116 10.17 -4.31 5.76
C MET A 116 9.80 -5.09 7.02
N ALA A 117 8.50 -5.33 7.26
CA ALA A 117 8.03 -6.17 8.36
C ALA A 117 8.53 -7.62 8.22
N LEU A 118 8.45 -8.19 7.01
CA LEU A 118 8.95 -9.53 6.69
C LEU A 118 10.47 -9.62 6.92
N ALA A 119 11.23 -8.62 6.48
CA ALA A 119 12.68 -8.55 6.69
C ALA A 119 13.06 -8.44 8.17
N GLN A 120 12.31 -7.67 8.98
CA GLN A 120 12.55 -7.60 10.42
C GLN A 120 12.27 -8.93 11.13
N ASN A 121 11.16 -9.60 10.77
CA ASN A 121 10.82 -10.91 11.31
C ASN A 121 11.89 -11.96 10.95
N ALA A 122 12.39 -11.95 9.71
CA ALA A 122 13.42 -12.87 9.25
C ALA A 122 14.77 -12.73 9.98
N LEU A 123 15.09 -11.52 10.47
CA LEU A 123 16.29 -11.28 11.29
C LEU A 123 16.08 -11.59 12.78
N GLY A 124 14.83 -11.82 13.22
CA GLY A 124 14.49 -12.04 14.63
C GLY A 124 14.77 -10.84 15.56
N ARG A 125 14.98 -9.64 14.99
CA ARG A 125 15.30 -8.42 15.77
C ARG A 125 14.75 -7.16 15.13
N ASN A 126 14.43 -6.18 15.97
CA ASN A 126 13.95 -4.87 15.53
C ASN A 126 15.11 -3.98 15.02
N SER A 127 15.49 -4.19 13.75
CA SER A 127 16.59 -3.45 13.11
C SER A 127 16.18 -2.00 12.80
N THR A 128 16.92 -1.03 13.36
CA THR A 128 16.72 0.41 13.08
C THR A 128 16.98 0.76 11.64
N VAL A 129 17.91 0.05 10.96
CA VAL A 129 18.20 0.25 9.54
C VAL A 129 17.02 -0.18 8.67
N LEU A 130 16.41 -1.35 8.95
CA LEU A 130 15.25 -1.81 8.20
C LEU A 130 14.04 -0.91 8.44
N LEU A 131 13.83 -0.47 9.68
CA LEU A 131 12.80 0.51 10.01
C LEU A 131 13.00 1.82 9.23
N GLY A 132 14.24 2.34 9.20
CA GLY A 132 14.59 3.54 8.44
C GLY A 132 14.32 3.38 6.94
N LEU A 133 14.73 2.25 6.35
CA LEU A 133 14.45 1.91 4.95
C LEU A 133 12.94 1.86 4.70
N GLY A 134 12.17 1.19 5.56
CA GLY A 134 10.71 1.12 5.42
C GLY A 134 10.01 2.49 5.51
N ILE A 135 10.47 3.37 6.41
CA ILE A 135 9.94 4.74 6.54
C ILE A 135 10.25 5.56 5.29
N VAL A 136 11.50 5.52 4.81
CA VAL A 136 11.91 6.23 3.57
C VAL A 136 11.11 5.70 2.38
N GLY A 137 10.99 4.37 2.25
CA GLY A 137 10.21 3.74 1.20
C GLY A 137 8.74 4.16 1.23
N ALA A 138 8.08 4.09 2.39
CA ALA A 138 6.69 4.52 2.49
C ALA A 138 6.53 6.01 2.14
N ALA A 139 7.44 6.87 2.61
CA ALA A 139 7.40 8.30 2.37
C ALA A 139 7.56 8.67 0.88
N LEU A 140 8.46 8.00 0.17
CA LEU A 140 8.65 8.22 -1.27
C LEU A 140 7.45 7.70 -2.09
N PHE A 141 6.83 6.58 -1.68
CA PHE A 141 5.58 6.10 -2.29
C PHE A 141 4.43 7.10 -2.12
N TYR A 142 4.30 7.77 -0.98
CA TYR A 142 3.31 8.85 -0.85
C TYR A 142 3.60 10.02 -1.80
N GLY A 143 4.87 10.32 -2.06
CA GLY A 143 5.28 11.30 -3.08
C GLY A 143 4.73 10.89 -4.44
N ASP A 144 4.99 9.65 -4.86
CA ASP A 144 4.45 9.06 -6.08
C ASP A 144 2.92 9.12 -6.14
N ALA A 145 2.26 8.82 -5.02
CA ALA A 145 0.81 8.81 -4.95
C ALA A 145 0.15 10.19 -5.16
N ILE A 146 0.90 11.27 -4.95
CA ILE A 146 0.47 12.64 -5.25
C ILE A 146 0.85 13.04 -6.69
N LEU A 147 1.96 12.54 -7.21
CA LEU A 147 2.45 12.86 -8.55
C LEU A 147 1.65 12.18 -9.66
N THR A 148 1.29 10.91 -9.47
CA THR A 148 0.66 10.10 -10.52
C THR A 148 -0.67 10.65 -11.01
N PRO A 149 -1.63 11.05 -10.14
CA PRO A 149 -2.86 11.70 -10.62
C PRO A 149 -2.59 13.02 -11.35
N ALA A 150 -1.56 13.76 -10.96
CA ALA A 150 -1.20 15.02 -11.58
C ALA A 150 -0.65 14.82 -13.00
N ILE A 151 0.35 13.95 -13.19
CA ILE A 151 0.96 13.72 -14.50
C ILE A 151 -0.01 13.04 -15.47
N SER A 152 -0.72 12.01 -15.00
CA SER A 152 -1.55 11.17 -15.86
C SER A 152 -2.79 11.91 -16.34
N VAL A 153 -3.56 12.54 -15.44
CA VAL A 153 -4.76 13.28 -15.84
C VAL A 153 -4.40 14.48 -16.73
N LEU A 154 -3.33 15.22 -16.40
CA LEU A 154 -2.88 16.34 -17.21
C LEU A 154 -2.44 15.87 -18.62
N SER A 155 -1.69 14.77 -18.71
CA SER A 155 -1.26 14.20 -20.01
C SER A 155 -2.44 13.74 -20.86
N ALA A 156 -3.47 13.15 -20.25
CA ALA A 156 -4.67 12.74 -20.98
C ALA A 156 -5.47 13.94 -21.50
N VAL A 157 -5.68 14.97 -20.67
CA VAL A 157 -6.44 16.17 -21.04
C VAL A 157 -5.69 17.00 -22.08
N GLU A 158 -4.35 17.02 -22.06
CA GLU A 158 -3.55 17.63 -23.12
C GLU A 158 -3.84 17.03 -24.50
N GLY A 159 -4.31 15.78 -24.59
CA GLY A 159 -4.77 15.18 -25.85
C GLY A 159 -5.92 15.92 -26.53
N LEU A 160 -6.75 16.63 -25.76
CA LEU A 160 -7.83 17.45 -26.31
C LEU A 160 -7.30 18.59 -27.18
N LYS A 161 -6.11 19.14 -26.86
CA LYS A 161 -5.48 20.22 -27.64
C LYS A 161 -5.00 19.74 -29.02
N VAL A 162 -4.68 18.45 -29.13
CA VAL A 162 -4.25 17.78 -30.38
C VAL A 162 -5.47 17.51 -31.28
N ALA A 163 -6.62 17.22 -30.68
CA ALA A 163 -7.88 17.05 -31.39
C ALA A 163 -8.44 18.40 -31.90
N THR A 164 -8.39 19.46 -31.09
CA THR A 164 -8.69 20.82 -31.55
C THR A 164 -8.00 21.90 -30.69
N PRO A 165 -7.38 22.92 -31.32
CA PRO A 165 -6.71 24.02 -30.60
C PRO A 165 -7.64 24.80 -29.66
N VAL A 166 -8.96 24.73 -29.86
CA VAL A 166 -9.97 25.42 -29.03
C VAL A 166 -9.89 25.02 -27.56
N PHE A 167 -9.43 23.80 -27.25
CA PHE A 167 -9.33 23.32 -25.87
C PHE A 167 -8.07 23.78 -25.12
N GLN A 168 -7.09 24.43 -25.77
CA GLN A 168 -5.83 24.83 -25.11
C GLN A 168 -6.03 25.62 -23.79
N PRO A 169 -6.89 26.65 -23.71
CA PRO A 169 -7.10 27.40 -22.47
C PRO A 169 -7.85 26.59 -21.40
N TYR A 170 -8.51 25.50 -21.80
CA TYR A 170 -9.36 24.68 -20.94
C TYR A 170 -8.65 23.44 -20.37
N VAL A 171 -7.42 23.13 -20.83
CA VAL A 171 -6.66 21.96 -20.35
C VAL A 171 -6.50 21.99 -18.82
N LEU A 172 -6.02 23.10 -18.27
CA LEU A 172 -5.79 23.22 -16.83
C LEU A 172 -7.12 23.20 -16.02
N PRO A 173 -8.16 24.00 -16.36
CA PRO A 173 -9.46 23.91 -15.70
C PRO A 173 -10.11 22.52 -15.74
N ILE A 174 -10.06 21.84 -16.90
CA ILE A 174 -10.63 20.49 -17.05
C ILE A 174 -9.86 19.49 -16.18
N THR A 175 -8.53 19.56 -16.17
CA THR A 175 -7.68 18.70 -15.34
C THR A 175 -8.02 18.85 -13.86
N LEU A 176 -8.11 20.10 -13.37
CA LEU A 176 -8.49 20.39 -11.98
C LEU A 176 -9.90 19.89 -11.66
N ALA A 177 -10.85 20.08 -12.57
CA ALA A 177 -12.23 19.61 -12.39
C ALA A 177 -12.31 18.08 -12.29
N ILE A 178 -11.59 17.35 -13.15
CA ILE A 178 -11.52 15.88 -13.12
C ILE A 178 -10.92 15.41 -11.80
N ILE A 179 -9.80 16.01 -11.36
CA ILE A 179 -9.13 15.64 -10.10
C ILE A 179 -10.03 15.93 -8.89
N VAL A 180 -10.66 17.10 -8.82
CA VAL A 180 -11.59 17.41 -7.72
C VAL A 180 -12.77 16.43 -7.70
N ALA A 181 -13.39 16.19 -8.86
CA ALA A 181 -14.50 15.23 -8.98
C ALA A 181 -14.08 13.84 -8.51
N LEU A 182 -12.87 13.41 -8.90
CA LEU A 182 -12.29 12.14 -8.50
C LEU A 182 -12.17 12.02 -6.97
N TYR A 183 -11.55 13.01 -6.32
CA TYR A 183 -11.30 12.98 -4.88
C TYR A 183 -12.57 13.16 -4.04
N VAL A 184 -13.56 13.92 -4.52
CA VAL A 184 -14.88 14.03 -3.89
C VAL A 184 -15.64 12.70 -3.95
N ALA A 185 -15.57 12.01 -5.10
CA ALA A 185 -16.26 10.75 -5.32
C ALA A 185 -15.74 9.59 -4.44
N GLN A 186 -14.54 9.71 -3.83
CA GLN A 186 -13.94 8.64 -3.00
C GLN A 186 -14.83 8.19 -1.84
N SER A 187 -15.54 9.14 -1.22
CA SER A 187 -16.41 8.89 -0.07
C SER A 187 -17.63 8.01 -0.36
N SER A 188 -18.08 7.95 -1.63
CA SER A 188 -19.31 7.23 -2.01
C SER A 188 -19.10 5.72 -2.18
N GLY A 189 -17.88 5.24 -1.98
CA GLY A 189 -17.51 3.84 -2.14
C GLY A 189 -17.39 3.43 -3.60
N THR A 190 -16.20 2.94 -3.97
CA THR A 190 -15.89 2.59 -5.35
C THR A 190 -16.54 1.27 -5.77
N GLY A 191 -17.15 0.48 -4.88
CA GLY A 191 -17.61 -0.89 -5.19
C GLY A 191 -18.48 -1.05 -6.46
N LYS A 192 -19.39 -0.11 -6.77
CA LYS A 192 -20.20 -0.19 -8.00
C LYS A 192 -19.48 0.33 -9.26
N VAL A 193 -18.56 1.27 -9.10
CA VAL A 193 -17.80 1.89 -10.20
C VAL A 193 -16.52 1.10 -10.52
N ALA A 194 -15.94 0.43 -9.52
CA ALA A 194 -14.77 -0.43 -9.62
C ALA A 194 -14.99 -1.62 -10.56
N ALA A 195 -16.23 -2.09 -10.69
CA ALA A 195 -16.60 -3.11 -11.67
C ALA A 195 -16.40 -2.63 -13.13
N LEU A 196 -16.49 -1.33 -13.40
CA LEU A 196 -16.24 -0.73 -14.72
C LEU A 196 -14.75 -0.46 -14.99
N PHE A 197 -13.92 -0.36 -13.95
CA PHE A 197 -12.49 -0.06 -14.10
C PHE A 197 -11.78 -1.13 -14.92
N GLY A 198 -11.94 -2.41 -14.58
CA GLY A 198 -11.34 -3.52 -15.33
C GLY A 198 -11.67 -3.49 -16.83
N PRO A 199 -12.96 -3.47 -17.23
CA PRO A 199 -13.37 -3.39 -18.63
C PRO A 199 -12.83 -2.15 -19.38
N ILE A 200 -12.88 -0.96 -18.77
CA ILE A 200 -12.35 0.27 -19.39
C ILE A 200 -10.87 0.11 -19.70
N THR A 201 -10.09 -0.42 -18.76
CA THR A 201 -8.63 -0.56 -18.94
C THR A 201 -8.28 -1.70 -19.89
N VAL A 202 -9.08 -2.77 -19.95
CA VAL A 202 -8.95 -3.80 -21.00
C VAL A 202 -9.14 -3.17 -22.39
N VAL A 203 -10.20 -2.36 -22.58
CA VAL A 203 -10.41 -1.65 -23.85
C VAL A 203 -9.25 -0.72 -24.16
N TRP A 204 -8.73 0.01 -23.17
CA TRP A 204 -7.54 0.84 -23.31
C TRP A 204 -6.34 0.05 -23.82
N PHE A 205 -5.96 -1.08 -23.19
CA PHE A 205 -4.84 -1.89 -23.65
C PHE A 205 -5.05 -2.49 -25.05
N LEU A 206 -6.27 -2.88 -25.40
CA LEU A 206 -6.58 -3.36 -26.75
C LEU A 206 -6.41 -2.24 -27.78
N VAL A 207 -6.86 -1.02 -27.48
CA VAL A 207 -6.66 0.15 -28.34
C VAL A 207 -5.16 0.46 -28.50
N LEU A 208 -4.38 0.43 -27.41
CA LEU A 208 -2.92 0.60 -27.46
C LEU A 208 -2.25 -0.43 -28.38
N ALA A 209 -2.65 -1.70 -28.28
CA ALA A 209 -2.13 -2.77 -29.10
C ALA A 209 -2.50 -2.60 -30.58
N VAL A 210 -3.74 -2.23 -30.89
CA VAL A 210 -4.20 -2.02 -32.27
C VAL A 210 -3.48 -0.82 -32.91
N LEU A 211 -3.45 0.33 -32.25
CA LEU A 211 -2.75 1.52 -32.76
C LEU A 211 -1.25 1.25 -32.94
N GLY A 212 -0.63 0.59 -31.96
CA GLY A 212 0.77 0.19 -32.05
C GLY A 212 1.04 -0.72 -33.25
N PHE A 213 0.22 -1.76 -33.41
CA PHE A 213 0.37 -2.74 -34.48
C PHE A 213 0.29 -2.12 -35.88
N ILE A 214 -0.59 -1.15 -36.09
CA ILE A 214 -0.73 -0.44 -37.37
C ILE A 214 0.58 0.27 -37.74
N HIS A 215 1.16 1.02 -36.80
CA HIS A 215 2.35 1.84 -37.07
C HIS A 215 3.67 1.07 -37.11
N ILE A 216 3.70 -0.21 -36.72
CA ILE A 216 4.88 -1.08 -36.94
C ILE A 216 5.20 -1.18 -38.44
N PHE A 217 4.18 -1.13 -39.31
CA PHE A 217 4.36 -1.24 -40.75
C PHE A 217 4.90 0.04 -41.40
N ASP A 218 4.84 1.18 -40.71
CA ASP A 218 5.40 2.44 -41.21
C ASP A 218 6.94 2.36 -41.29
N ALA A 219 7.58 1.66 -40.34
CA ALA A 219 9.00 1.39 -40.35
C ALA A 219 9.32 0.02 -39.70
N PRO A 220 9.32 -1.08 -40.47
CA PRO A 220 9.52 -2.44 -39.95
C PRO A 220 10.84 -2.65 -39.21
N MET A 221 11.85 -1.81 -39.44
CA MET A 221 13.12 -1.81 -38.71
C MET A 221 12.93 -1.63 -37.20
N VAL A 222 11.83 -1.03 -36.75
CA VAL A 222 11.55 -0.87 -35.31
C VAL A 222 11.49 -2.21 -34.57
N LEU A 223 11.20 -3.32 -35.25
CA LEU A 223 11.23 -4.66 -34.67
C LEU A 223 12.59 -5.09 -34.15
N HIS A 224 13.69 -4.48 -34.64
CA HIS A 224 15.03 -4.72 -34.10
C HIS A 224 15.13 -4.33 -32.62
N ALA A 225 14.28 -3.42 -32.14
CA ALA A 225 14.24 -3.01 -30.74
C ALA A 225 13.93 -4.16 -29.76
N LEU A 226 13.34 -5.26 -30.24
CA LEU A 226 13.15 -6.48 -29.45
C LEU A 226 14.48 -7.15 -29.07
N ASN A 227 15.56 -6.89 -29.80
CA ASN A 227 16.91 -7.35 -29.45
C ASN A 227 17.52 -6.41 -28.40
N PRO A 228 17.92 -6.90 -27.20
CA PRO A 228 18.49 -6.05 -26.15
C PRO A 228 19.82 -5.42 -26.55
N VAL A 229 20.48 -5.94 -27.59
CA VAL A 229 21.72 -5.38 -28.11
C VAL A 229 21.52 -3.95 -28.60
N GLU A 230 20.36 -3.59 -29.15
CA GLU A 230 20.08 -2.21 -29.61
C GLU A 230 20.09 -1.21 -28.44
N ALA A 231 19.48 -1.57 -27.30
CA ALA A 231 19.56 -0.76 -26.08
C ALA A 231 21.00 -0.61 -25.58
N VAL A 232 21.78 -1.69 -25.60
CA VAL A 232 23.19 -1.67 -25.16
C VAL A 232 24.04 -0.82 -26.10
N LEU A 233 23.89 -0.97 -27.42
CA LEU A 233 24.59 -0.17 -28.42
C LEU A 233 24.27 1.31 -28.24
N PHE A 234 23.00 1.66 -28.08
CA PHE A 234 22.60 3.04 -27.82
C PHE A 234 23.30 3.63 -26.59
N LEU A 235 23.33 2.88 -25.47
CA LEU A 235 24.02 3.29 -24.24
C LEU A 235 25.53 3.47 -24.42
N LEU A 236 26.18 2.61 -25.21
CA LEU A 236 27.62 2.66 -25.45
C LEU A 236 28.02 3.76 -26.42
N GLU A 237 27.22 4.00 -27.46
CA GLU A 237 27.51 4.96 -28.52
C GLU A 237 27.26 6.41 -28.11
N HIS A 238 26.22 6.66 -27.30
CA HIS A 238 25.77 8.03 -26.99
C HIS A 238 26.25 8.54 -25.62
N GLY A 239 26.95 7.72 -24.83
CA GLY A 239 27.64 8.12 -23.59
C GLY A 239 26.74 8.91 -22.62
N PHE A 240 27.07 10.18 -22.35
CA PHE A 240 26.31 11.04 -21.44
C PHE A 240 24.89 11.34 -21.93
N LEU A 241 24.67 11.44 -23.24
CA LEU A 241 23.33 11.66 -23.79
C LEU A 241 22.42 10.47 -23.44
N ALA A 242 22.94 9.25 -23.57
CA ALA A 242 22.20 8.05 -23.20
C ALA A 242 21.79 8.05 -21.72
N PHE A 243 22.66 8.58 -20.86
CA PHE A 243 22.37 8.75 -19.43
C PHE A 243 21.23 9.75 -19.17
N VAL A 244 21.12 10.85 -19.92
CA VAL A 244 19.98 11.77 -19.82
C VAL A 244 18.69 11.08 -20.29
N VAL A 245 18.76 10.33 -21.39
CA VAL A 245 17.64 9.58 -21.99
C VAL A 245 17.10 8.50 -21.05
N LEU A 246 17.95 7.87 -20.24
CA LEU A 246 17.52 6.92 -19.20
C LEU A 246 16.53 7.54 -18.20
N GLY A 247 16.66 8.85 -17.92
CA GLY A 247 15.73 9.57 -17.06
C GLY A 247 14.32 9.71 -17.66
N GLY A 248 14.19 9.74 -19.00
CA GLY A 248 12.91 9.63 -19.69
C GLY A 248 12.41 8.19 -19.76
N THR A 249 13.31 7.25 -20.03
CA THR A 249 13.00 5.80 -20.15
C THR A 249 12.35 5.27 -18.87
N PHE A 250 12.80 5.75 -17.71
CA PHE A 250 12.24 5.37 -16.41
C PHE A 250 10.71 5.58 -16.32
N LEU A 251 10.15 6.57 -17.03
CA LEU A 251 8.72 6.86 -17.03
C LEU A 251 7.86 5.70 -17.54
N ALA A 252 8.43 4.72 -18.24
CA ALA A 252 7.71 3.53 -18.69
C ALA A 252 7.52 2.46 -17.59
N VAL A 253 8.35 2.47 -16.54
CA VAL A 253 8.31 1.46 -15.46
C VAL A 253 7.61 1.97 -14.20
N THR A 254 7.03 3.16 -14.26
CA THR A 254 6.27 3.77 -13.16
C THR A 254 4.99 2.96 -12.90
N GLY A 255 4.57 2.87 -11.64
CA GLY A 255 3.49 1.97 -11.23
C GLY A 255 3.90 0.53 -10.94
N ALA A 256 5.18 0.16 -11.14
CA ALA A 256 5.67 -1.16 -10.72
C ALA A 256 5.60 -1.37 -9.19
N GLU A 257 5.53 -0.32 -8.39
CA GLU A 257 5.38 -0.42 -6.94
C GLU A 257 3.93 -0.61 -6.52
N ALA A 258 3.00 0.03 -7.24
CA ALA A 258 1.57 -0.14 -7.04
C ALA A 258 1.16 -1.61 -7.23
N LEU A 259 1.73 -2.31 -8.22
CA LEU A 259 1.42 -3.74 -8.41
C LEU A 259 1.80 -4.59 -7.20
N TYR A 260 2.89 -4.24 -6.52
CA TYR A 260 3.35 -4.98 -5.35
C TYR A 260 2.52 -4.61 -4.12
N ALA A 261 2.14 -3.34 -3.97
CA ALA A 261 1.27 -2.88 -2.89
C ALA A 261 -0.15 -3.51 -2.96
N ASP A 262 -0.73 -3.64 -4.15
CA ASP A 262 -2.09 -4.17 -4.36
C ASP A 262 -2.18 -5.70 -4.38
N MET A 263 -1.09 -6.39 -4.02
CA MET A 263 -1.09 -7.86 -3.97
C MET A 263 -2.10 -8.42 -2.96
N GLY A 264 -2.39 -7.69 -1.87
CA GLY A 264 -3.38 -8.08 -0.86
C GLY A 264 -4.80 -8.24 -1.41
N HIS A 265 -5.15 -7.44 -2.43
CA HIS A 265 -6.49 -7.41 -3.01
C HIS A 265 -6.70 -8.45 -4.12
N PHE A 266 -5.71 -8.63 -4.99
CA PHE A 266 -5.86 -9.45 -6.20
C PHE A 266 -5.08 -10.77 -6.15
N GLY A 267 -4.03 -10.84 -5.34
CA GLY A 267 -3.11 -11.96 -5.27
C GLY A 267 -2.16 -12.07 -6.47
N ARG A 268 -1.06 -12.81 -6.27
CA ARG A 268 0.03 -12.94 -7.25
C ARG A 268 -0.36 -13.56 -8.60
N GLY A 269 -1.32 -14.50 -8.61
CA GLY A 269 -1.70 -15.27 -9.80
C GLY A 269 -2.44 -14.45 -10.84
N PRO A 270 -3.56 -13.78 -10.46
CA PRO A 270 -4.27 -12.85 -11.34
C PRO A 270 -3.39 -11.72 -11.88
N ILE A 271 -2.59 -11.09 -11.01
CA ILE A 271 -1.64 -10.02 -11.36
C ILE A 271 -0.67 -10.50 -12.45
N ARG A 272 0.02 -11.63 -12.23
CA ARG A 272 0.96 -12.21 -13.21
C ARG A 272 0.29 -12.55 -14.55
N THR A 273 -0.94 -13.06 -14.52
CA THR A 273 -1.65 -13.48 -15.73
C THR A 273 -2.09 -12.27 -16.55
N ALA A 274 -2.59 -11.22 -15.91
CA ALA A 274 -2.91 -9.96 -16.56
C ALA A 274 -1.67 -9.31 -17.21
N TRP A 275 -0.52 -9.32 -16.50
CA TRP A 275 0.74 -8.80 -17.03
C TRP A 275 1.17 -9.49 -18.31
N LEU A 276 1.36 -10.82 -18.24
CA LEU A 276 1.93 -11.60 -19.33
C LEU A 276 0.95 -11.78 -20.50
N GLY A 277 -0.35 -11.80 -20.22
CA GLY A 277 -1.39 -12.08 -21.21
C GLY A 277 -1.89 -10.86 -21.98
N LEU A 278 -1.88 -9.66 -21.39
CA LEU A 278 -2.47 -8.46 -22.00
C LEU A 278 -1.58 -7.24 -21.88
N VAL A 279 -1.15 -6.89 -20.66
CA VAL A 279 -0.53 -5.59 -20.37
C VAL A 279 0.84 -5.45 -21.04
N LEU A 280 1.76 -6.39 -20.79
CA LEU A 280 3.10 -6.36 -21.38
C LEU A 280 3.03 -6.42 -22.92
N PRO A 281 2.30 -7.37 -23.55
CA PRO A 281 2.15 -7.37 -25.00
C PRO A 281 1.62 -6.06 -25.58
N ALA A 282 0.57 -5.48 -24.98
CA ALA A 282 -0.01 -4.23 -25.45
C ALA A 282 0.97 -3.06 -25.36
N LEU A 283 1.71 -2.94 -24.26
CA LEU A 283 2.72 -1.90 -24.08
C LEU A 283 3.88 -2.05 -25.06
N VAL A 284 4.41 -3.27 -25.25
CA VAL A 284 5.49 -3.54 -26.20
C VAL A 284 5.06 -3.19 -27.63
N ILE A 285 3.87 -3.65 -28.06
CA ILE A 285 3.33 -3.35 -29.39
C ILE A 285 3.13 -1.84 -29.55
N ASN A 286 2.65 -1.15 -28.51
CA ASN A 286 2.45 0.29 -28.57
C ASN A 286 3.77 1.07 -28.69
N TYR A 287 4.79 0.74 -27.91
CA TYR A 287 6.10 1.40 -28.02
C TYR A 287 6.78 1.14 -29.38
N LEU A 288 6.65 -0.08 -29.93
CA LEU A 288 7.09 -0.39 -31.28
C LEU A 288 6.36 0.48 -32.32
N GLY A 289 5.03 0.60 -32.23
CA GLY A 289 4.27 1.44 -33.15
C GLY A 289 4.59 2.93 -33.04
N GLN A 290 4.72 3.46 -31.81
CA GLN A 290 5.16 4.84 -31.61
C GLN A 290 6.56 5.08 -32.19
N GLY A 291 7.47 4.11 -32.06
CA GLY A 291 8.78 4.17 -32.71
C GLY A 291 8.68 4.17 -34.24
N GLY A 292 7.82 3.31 -34.81
CA GLY A 292 7.58 3.28 -36.25
C GLY A 292 7.08 4.62 -36.79
N LEU A 293 6.12 5.24 -36.10
CA LEU A 293 5.62 6.56 -36.46
C LEU A 293 6.69 7.65 -36.31
N ALA A 294 7.49 7.63 -35.24
CA ALA A 294 8.55 8.61 -35.00
C ALA A 294 9.68 8.54 -36.04
N ILE A 295 9.98 7.36 -36.59
CA ILE A 295 10.95 7.18 -37.67
C ILE A 295 10.41 7.80 -38.97
N SER A 296 9.15 7.53 -39.31
CA SER A 296 8.56 7.93 -40.59
C SER A 296 8.09 9.39 -40.59
N HIS A 297 7.70 9.94 -39.44
CA HIS A 297 7.18 11.30 -39.27
C HIS A 297 7.79 11.97 -38.01
N PRO A 298 9.04 12.44 -38.06
CA PRO A 298 9.72 13.04 -36.90
C PRO A 298 9.01 14.28 -36.33
N GLU A 299 8.22 14.99 -37.13
CA GLU A 299 7.39 16.11 -36.69
C GLU A 299 6.30 15.70 -35.68
N ALA A 300 5.91 14.42 -35.68
CA ALA A 300 4.87 13.91 -34.79
C ALA A 300 5.34 13.77 -33.32
N ILE A 301 6.64 13.86 -33.04
CA ILE A 301 7.21 13.57 -31.71
C ILE A 301 6.56 14.40 -30.59
N LYS A 302 6.20 15.67 -30.86
CA LYS A 302 5.61 16.57 -29.84
C LYS A 302 4.28 16.07 -29.26
N ASP A 303 3.49 15.36 -30.06
CA ASP A 303 2.17 14.84 -29.68
C ASP A 303 2.05 13.35 -30.06
N LEU A 304 3.18 12.62 -30.00
CA LEU A 304 3.41 11.31 -30.60
C LEU A 304 2.27 10.31 -30.33
N PHE A 305 1.88 10.19 -29.06
CA PHE A 305 0.82 9.27 -28.64
C PHE A 305 -0.50 9.55 -29.38
N PHE A 306 -0.99 10.79 -29.36
CA PHE A 306 -2.29 11.13 -29.94
C PHE A 306 -2.26 11.13 -31.47
N LEU A 307 -1.10 11.35 -32.07
CA LEU A 307 -0.90 11.27 -33.52
C LEU A 307 -0.81 9.82 -34.04
N THR A 308 -0.65 8.82 -33.16
CA THR A 308 -0.85 7.40 -33.55
C THR A 308 -2.30 7.08 -33.90
N ALA A 309 -3.26 7.94 -33.54
CA ALA A 309 -4.65 7.75 -33.91
C ALA A 309 -4.99 8.53 -35.19
N PRO A 310 -5.81 7.95 -36.08
CA PRO A 310 -6.38 8.68 -37.21
C PRO A 310 -7.26 9.82 -36.70
N GLU A 311 -7.40 10.89 -37.50
CA GLU A 311 -8.07 12.14 -37.10
C GLU A 311 -9.43 11.95 -36.43
N TRP A 312 -10.28 11.09 -37.01
CA TRP A 312 -11.62 10.81 -36.48
C TRP A 312 -11.62 10.13 -35.10
N PHE A 313 -10.52 9.44 -34.74
CA PHE A 313 -10.39 8.69 -33.49
C PHE A 313 -9.62 9.45 -32.41
N ARG A 314 -8.97 10.57 -32.72
CA ARG A 314 -8.18 11.36 -31.73
C ARG A 314 -9.01 11.83 -30.54
N LEU A 315 -10.22 12.35 -30.78
CA LEU A 315 -11.12 12.79 -29.71
C LEU A 315 -11.64 11.61 -28.86
N PRO A 316 -12.17 10.51 -29.45
CA PRO A 316 -12.46 9.28 -28.71
C PRO A 316 -11.28 8.76 -27.89
N LEU A 317 -10.06 8.77 -28.46
CA LEU A 317 -8.85 8.34 -27.77
C LEU A 317 -8.53 9.23 -26.58
N ALA A 318 -8.65 10.56 -26.71
CA ALA A 318 -8.44 11.49 -25.60
C ALA A 318 -9.46 11.26 -24.46
N LEU A 319 -10.73 11.01 -24.79
CA LEU A 319 -11.75 10.66 -23.79
C LEU A 319 -11.44 9.33 -23.10
N LEU A 320 -11.02 8.32 -23.86
CA LEU A 320 -10.62 7.03 -23.31
C LEU A 320 -9.37 7.16 -22.44
N ALA A 321 -8.40 7.97 -22.84
CA ALA A 321 -7.22 8.28 -22.04
C ALA A 321 -7.61 8.95 -20.72
N CYS A 322 -8.54 9.92 -20.72
CA CYS A 322 -9.06 10.52 -19.48
C CYS A 322 -9.73 9.49 -18.57
N LEU A 323 -10.49 8.55 -19.13
CA LEU A 323 -11.08 7.46 -18.34
C LEU A 323 -10.00 6.52 -17.76
N ALA A 324 -9.00 6.15 -18.57
CA ALA A 324 -7.90 5.30 -18.13
C ALA A 324 -7.06 5.95 -17.02
N THR A 325 -6.78 7.26 -17.12
CA THR A 325 -6.01 8.00 -16.11
C THR A 325 -6.80 8.27 -14.85
N VAL A 326 -8.13 8.42 -14.94
CA VAL A 326 -9.02 8.38 -13.78
C VAL A 326 -8.90 7.03 -13.07
N VAL A 327 -8.96 5.91 -13.79
CA VAL A 327 -8.80 4.56 -13.20
C VAL A 327 -7.42 4.38 -12.56
N ALA A 328 -6.35 4.79 -13.25
CA ALA A 328 -4.98 4.76 -12.73
C ALA A 328 -4.85 5.55 -11.42
N SER A 329 -5.39 6.76 -11.40
CA SER A 329 -5.38 7.64 -10.22
C SER A 329 -6.12 6.99 -9.04
N GLN A 330 -7.23 6.30 -9.29
CA GLN A 330 -7.98 5.58 -8.24
C GLN A 330 -7.19 4.46 -7.57
N ALA A 331 -6.47 3.69 -8.37
CA ALA A 331 -5.64 2.61 -7.85
C ALA A 331 -4.58 3.14 -6.89
N VAL A 332 -3.87 4.18 -7.31
CA VAL A 332 -2.81 4.81 -6.52
C VAL A 332 -3.34 5.46 -5.23
N ILE A 333 -4.51 6.11 -5.29
CA ILE A 333 -5.20 6.62 -4.09
C ILE A 333 -5.53 5.49 -3.12
N SER A 334 -6.07 4.37 -3.63
CA SER A 334 -6.41 3.19 -2.82
C SER A 334 -5.16 2.53 -2.22
N GLY A 335 -4.06 2.48 -2.98
CA GLY A 335 -2.75 2.02 -2.53
C GLY A 335 -2.20 2.89 -1.40
N ALA A 336 -2.35 4.22 -1.49
CA ALA A 336 -1.94 5.15 -0.43
C ALA A 336 -2.76 4.96 0.87
N TYR A 337 -4.06 4.66 0.78
CA TYR A 337 -4.85 4.31 1.96
C TYR A 337 -4.38 2.99 2.59
N SER A 338 -4.10 1.98 1.78
CA SER A 338 -3.61 0.68 2.24
C SER A 338 -2.25 0.83 2.93
N LEU A 339 -1.33 1.61 2.34
CA LEU A 339 -0.05 1.93 2.94
C LEU A 339 -0.19 2.72 4.25
N THR A 340 -1.14 3.67 4.33
CA THR A 340 -1.41 4.42 5.57
C THR A 340 -1.90 3.50 6.67
N ARG A 341 -2.82 2.60 6.35
CA ARG A 341 -3.32 1.59 7.28
C ARG A 341 -2.19 0.67 7.77
N GLN A 342 -1.33 0.18 6.87
CA GLN A 342 -0.15 -0.62 7.24
C GLN A 342 0.81 0.18 8.15
N ALA A 343 1.06 1.46 7.84
CA ALA A 343 1.90 2.33 8.67
C ALA A 343 1.31 2.55 10.07
N MET A 344 -0.01 2.74 10.20
CA MET A 344 -0.70 2.83 11.50
C MET A 344 -0.52 1.57 12.33
N GLN A 345 -0.67 0.40 11.71
CA GLN A 345 -0.58 -0.90 12.39
C GLN A 345 0.83 -1.24 12.83
N LEU A 346 1.83 -0.81 12.05
CA LEU A 346 3.25 -0.89 12.43
C LEU A 346 3.66 0.18 13.45
N GLY A 347 2.74 1.03 13.92
CA GLY A 347 2.99 2.08 14.89
C GLY A 347 3.81 3.26 14.34
N LEU A 348 3.89 3.40 13.01
CA LEU A 348 4.62 4.48 12.34
C LEU A 348 3.81 5.78 12.22
N LEU A 349 2.47 5.68 12.29
CA LEU A 349 1.54 6.80 12.24
C LEU A 349 0.48 6.71 13.35
N PRO A 350 -0.12 7.85 13.77
CA PRO A 350 -1.30 7.84 14.64
C PRO A 350 -2.46 7.11 13.98
N HIS A 351 -3.34 6.53 14.80
CA HIS A 351 -4.57 5.93 14.30
C HIS A 351 -5.44 7.02 13.66
N LEU A 352 -5.63 6.97 12.35
CA LEU A 352 -6.53 7.85 11.61
C LEU A 352 -7.87 7.16 11.40
N GLU A 353 -8.91 7.93 11.10
CA GLU A 353 -10.23 7.40 10.78
C GLU A 353 -10.17 6.56 9.48
N VAL A 354 -10.67 5.34 9.56
CA VAL A 354 -10.81 4.40 8.43
C VAL A 354 -12.28 4.06 8.26
N GLN A 355 -12.86 4.44 7.13
CA GLN A 355 -14.24 4.12 6.77
C GLN A 355 -14.24 2.96 5.77
N HIS A 356 -15.01 1.91 6.04
CA HIS A 356 -15.14 0.78 5.11
C HIS A 356 -16.22 1.09 4.09
N THR A 357 -15.86 1.08 2.80
CA THR A 357 -16.78 1.40 1.72
C THR A 357 -17.51 0.18 1.14
N SER A 358 -17.03 -1.03 1.46
CA SER A 358 -17.73 -2.29 1.18
C SER A 358 -17.76 -3.20 2.39
N GLN A 359 -18.88 -3.89 2.58
CA GLN A 359 -19.05 -4.92 3.63
C GLN A 359 -18.45 -6.28 3.24
N THR A 360 -18.08 -6.47 1.97
CA THR A 360 -17.62 -7.76 1.43
C THR A 360 -16.15 -7.76 1.00
N GLU A 361 -15.58 -6.59 0.72
CA GLU A 361 -14.20 -6.44 0.27
C GLU A 361 -13.40 -5.64 1.31
N ALA A 362 -12.63 -6.34 2.14
CA ALA A 362 -11.83 -5.77 3.24
C ALA A 362 -10.80 -4.72 2.78
N GLY A 363 -10.46 -4.71 1.49
CA GLY A 363 -9.52 -3.77 0.88
C GLY A 363 -10.13 -2.46 0.40
N GLN A 364 -11.46 -2.31 0.42
CA GLN A 364 -12.14 -1.06 0.03
C GLN A 364 -12.30 -0.14 1.23
N ILE A 365 -11.23 0.58 1.55
CA ILE A 365 -11.17 1.55 2.63
C ILE A 365 -11.18 2.98 2.08
N TYR A 366 -11.77 3.90 2.83
CA TYR A 366 -11.74 5.33 2.58
C TYR A 366 -11.15 6.01 3.82
N MET A 367 -10.13 6.86 3.60
CA MET A 367 -9.45 7.59 4.66
C MET A 367 -9.61 9.10 4.41
N PRO A 368 -10.61 9.77 5.00
CA PRO A 368 -10.96 11.15 4.65
C PRO A 368 -9.79 12.12 4.73
N LYS A 369 -9.02 12.08 5.82
CA LYS A 369 -7.88 13.02 6.03
C LYS A 369 -6.77 12.81 5.01
N VAL A 370 -6.44 11.56 4.70
CA VAL A 370 -5.43 11.21 3.70
C VAL A 370 -5.89 11.67 2.31
N ASN A 371 -7.16 11.42 1.98
CA ASN A 371 -7.78 11.83 0.73
C ASN A 371 -7.64 13.34 0.48
N TRP A 372 -8.07 14.17 1.43
CA TRP A 372 -8.04 15.63 1.27
C TRP A 372 -6.61 16.19 1.26
N LEU A 373 -5.69 15.61 2.04
CA LEU A 373 -4.29 16.00 2.02
C LEU A 373 -3.63 15.68 0.67
N MET A 374 -3.91 14.49 0.12
CA MET A 374 -3.45 14.11 -1.21
C MET A 374 -4.06 15.01 -2.29
N LEU A 375 -5.37 15.30 -2.25
CA LEU A 375 -6.00 16.24 -3.19
C LEU A 375 -5.29 17.59 -3.19
N ALA A 376 -5.04 18.16 -2.01
CA ALA A 376 -4.33 19.43 -1.90
C ALA A 376 -2.93 19.37 -2.54
N GLY A 377 -2.19 18.29 -2.31
CA GLY A 377 -0.90 18.04 -2.95
C GLY A 377 -0.99 17.95 -4.48
N VAL A 378 -1.94 17.16 -4.99
CA VAL A 378 -2.14 16.96 -6.44
C VAL A 378 -2.49 18.30 -7.11
N LEU A 379 -3.44 19.06 -6.55
CA LEU A 379 -3.86 20.36 -7.08
C LEU A 379 -2.69 21.35 -7.08
N ALA A 380 -1.89 21.36 -6.00
CA ALA A 380 -0.70 22.21 -5.94
C ALA A 380 0.30 21.88 -7.06
N LEU A 381 0.59 20.58 -7.29
CA LEU A 381 1.48 20.16 -8.38
C LEU A 381 0.95 20.58 -9.76
N VAL A 382 -0.34 20.35 -10.03
CA VAL A 382 -0.96 20.71 -11.32
C VAL A 382 -0.88 22.22 -11.56
N VAL A 383 -1.13 23.04 -10.54
CA VAL A 383 -1.06 24.52 -10.64
C VAL A 383 0.38 25.03 -10.78
N ILE A 384 1.34 24.41 -10.09
CA ILE A 384 2.76 24.81 -10.13
C ILE A 384 3.39 24.48 -11.49
N PHE A 385 3.18 23.28 -12.02
CA PHE A 385 3.87 22.81 -13.23
C PHE A 385 3.11 23.08 -14.53
N GLN A 386 1.78 23.14 -14.49
CA GLN A 386 0.86 23.51 -15.59
C GLN A 386 0.90 22.65 -16.87
N SER A 387 1.96 21.88 -17.11
CA SER A 387 2.14 21.00 -18.27
C SER A 387 2.69 19.63 -17.88
N SER A 388 2.35 18.61 -18.67
CA SER A 388 2.79 17.24 -18.43
C SER A 388 4.31 17.09 -18.51
N SER A 389 4.98 17.76 -19.46
CA SER A 389 6.45 17.69 -19.60
C SER A 389 7.20 18.31 -18.43
N ALA A 390 6.73 19.45 -17.89
CA ALA A 390 7.34 20.04 -16.69
C ALA A 390 7.16 19.13 -15.46
N LEU A 391 6.00 18.47 -15.34
CA LEU A 391 5.72 17.54 -14.24
C LEU A 391 6.49 16.22 -14.40
N ALA A 392 6.71 15.76 -15.64
CA ALA A 392 7.54 14.60 -15.96
C ALA A 392 9.01 14.78 -15.55
N ALA A 393 9.52 16.02 -15.61
CA ALA A 393 10.86 16.33 -15.13
C ALA A 393 11.01 16.08 -13.62
N ALA A 394 9.95 16.31 -12.84
CA ALA A 394 9.97 16.18 -11.39
C ALA A 394 9.69 14.75 -10.88
N TYR A 395 9.12 13.86 -11.69
CA TYR A 395 8.49 12.62 -11.25
C TYR A 395 9.47 11.50 -10.83
N GLY A 396 10.56 11.29 -11.57
CA GLY A 396 11.31 10.03 -11.51
C GLY A 396 12.12 9.76 -10.24
N ILE A 397 12.43 10.78 -9.45
CA ILE A 397 13.34 10.66 -8.29
C ILE A 397 12.70 9.87 -7.13
N ALA A 398 11.45 10.17 -6.79
CA ALA A 398 10.83 9.52 -5.63
C ALA A 398 10.62 8.03 -5.88
N VAL A 399 10.07 7.68 -7.04
CA VAL A 399 9.77 6.30 -7.42
C VAL A 399 11.03 5.46 -7.53
N THR A 400 12.11 5.96 -8.17
CA THR A 400 13.38 5.23 -8.21
C THR A 400 13.97 5.00 -6.82
N GLY A 401 13.83 5.97 -5.91
CA GLY A 401 14.26 5.83 -4.53
C GLY A 401 13.52 4.71 -3.78
N THR A 402 12.21 4.57 -3.97
CA THR A 402 11.45 3.43 -3.41
C THR A 402 11.86 2.10 -4.04
N MET A 403 12.17 2.07 -5.35
CA MET A 403 12.65 0.85 -6.01
C MET A 403 13.96 0.36 -5.41
N ILE A 404 14.89 1.27 -5.11
CA ILE A 404 16.15 0.93 -4.44
C ILE A 404 15.88 0.38 -3.04
N VAL A 405 15.00 1.02 -2.27
CA VAL A 405 14.63 0.55 -0.93
C VAL A 405 14.03 -0.85 -0.99
N THR A 406 13.12 -1.11 -1.91
CA THR A 406 12.50 -2.44 -2.06
C THR A 406 13.52 -3.49 -2.49
N THR A 407 14.44 -3.17 -3.40
CA THR A 407 15.57 -4.03 -3.78
C THR A 407 16.46 -4.36 -2.57
N MET A 408 16.77 -3.39 -1.71
CA MET A 408 17.56 -3.60 -0.50
C MET A 408 16.84 -4.49 0.53
N LEU A 409 15.55 -4.27 0.76
CA LEU A 409 14.74 -5.09 1.67
C LEU A 409 14.58 -6.52 1.14
N ALA A 410 14.44 -6.68 -0.18
CA ALA A 410 14.31 -7.98 -0.82
C ALA A 410 15.55 -8.86 -0.63
N VAL A 411 16.77 -8.29 -0.62
CA VAL A 411 18.01 -9.04 -0.31
C VAL A 411 17.90 -9.75 1.04
N VAL A 412 17.37 -9.06 2.07
CA VAL A 412 17.24 -9.64 3.41
C VAL A 412 16.23 -10.78 3.42
N VAL A 413 15.09 -10.59 2.74
CA VAL A 413 14.03 -11.61 2.63
C VAL A 413 14.53 -12.84 1.87
N ILE A 414 15.19 -12.66 0.73
CA ILE A 414 15.76 -13.76 -0.07
C ILE A 414 16.83 -14.51 0.76
N ALA A 415 17.70 -13.78 1.46
CA ALA A 415 18.78 -14.38 2.23
C ALA A 415 18.26 -15.18 3.44
N ARG A 416 17.29 -14.63 4.18
CA ARG A 416 16.88 -15.13 5.50
C ARG A 416 15.51 -15.81 5.51
N THR A 417 14.51 -15.23 4.85
CA THR A 417 13.17 -15.82 4.79
C THR A 417 13.13 -17.01 3.84
N TRP A 418 13.74 -16.88 2.65
CA TRP A 418 13.78 -17.98 1.67
C TRP A 418 14.95 -18.96 1.90
N GLY A 419 15.86 -18.66 2.83
CA GLY A 419 16.95 -19.55 3.21
C GLY A 419 18.07 -19.69 2.16
N PHE A 420 18.10 -18.84 1.14
CA PHE A 420 19.11 -18.92 0.07
C PHE A 420 20.50 -18.37 0.47
N GLY A 421 20.61 -17.76 1.64
CA GLY A 421 21.86 -17.17 2.14
C GLY A 421 22.22 -15.84 1.48
N TRP A 422 23.11 -15.09 2.13
CA TRP A 422 23.47 -13.72 1.70
C TRP A 422 24.15 -13.65 0.35
N ALA A 423 25.02 -14.61 0.03
CA ALA A 423 25.78 -14.60 -1.22
C ALA A 423 24.85 -14.70 -2.45
N LEU A 424 23.91 -15.65 -2.44
CA LEU A 424 22.96 -15.80 -3.54
C LEU A 424 21.97 -14.63 -3.58
N ALA A 425 21.48 -14.16 -2.43
CA ALA A 425 20.58 -13.03 -2.38
C ALA A 425 21.19 -11.74 -2.97
N VAL A 426 22.44 -11.44 -2.61
CA VAL A 426 23.18 -10.30 -3.17
C VAL A 426 23.41 -10.53 -4.67
N ALA A 427 23.95 -11.68 -5.08
CA ALA A 427 24.21 -11.98 -6.49
C ALA A 427 22.95 -11.85 -7.37
N CYS A 428 21.80 -12.31 -6.89
CA CYS A 428 20.53 -12.22 -7.62
C CYS A 428 19.98 -10.78 -7.70
N MET A 429 20.12 -9.97 -6.64
CA MET A 429 19.54 -8.62 -6.60
C MET A 429 20.48 -7.52 -7.10
N THR A 430 21.80 -7.74 -7.13
CA THR A 430 22.78 -6.76 -7.61
C THR A 430 22.50 -6.27 -9.04
N PRO A 431 22.15 -7.12 -10.03
CA PRO A 431 21.82 -6.63 -11.37
C PRO A 431 20.66 -5.63 -11.37
N PHE A 432 19.60 -5.90 -10.60
CA PHE A 432 18.47 -4.98 -10.45
C PHE A 432 18.86 -3.71 -9.70
N PHE A 433 19.69 -3.82 -8.66
CA PHE A 433 20.21 -2.68 -7.94
C PHE A 433 21.03 -1.74 -8.83
N ILE A 434 21.84 -2.29 -9.75
CA ILE A 434 22.60 -1.48 -10.72
C ILE A 434 21.66 -0.70 -11.64
N VAL A 435 20.61 -1.34 -12.15
CA VAL A 435 19.60 -0.69 -13.00
C VAL A 435 18.85 0.40 -12.22
N ASP A 436 18.41 0.11 -10.99
CA ASP A 436 17.70 1.06 -10.13
C ASP A 436 18.58 2.29 -9.81
N VAL A 437 19.86 2.07 -9.50
CA VAL A 437 20.83 3.14 -9.27
C VAL A 437 21.09 3.94 -10.54
N ALA A 438 21.22 3.30 -11.70
CA ALA A 438 21.39 4.00 -12.97
C ALA A 438 20.19 4.92 -13.26
N PHE A 439 18.96 4.45 -13.04
CA PHE A 439 17.76 5.28 -13.19
C PHE A 439 17.70 6.40 -12.15
N LEU A 440 18.03 6.15 -10.88
CA LEU A 440 18.07 7.19 -9.87
C LEU A 440 19.08 8.27 -10.26
N SER A 441 20.30 7.87 -10.62
CA SER A 441 21.37 8.78 -11.00
C SER A 441 20.99 9.61 -12.23
N ALA A 442 20.33 9.01 -13.24
CA ALA A 442 19.81 9.74 -14.40
C ALA A 442 18.74 10.77 -14.01
N ASN A 443 17.82 10.39 -13.11
CA ASN A 443 16.77 11.29 -12.63
C ASN A 443 17.28 12.40 -11.69
N MET A 444 18.43 12.21 -11.02
CA MET A 444 19.07 13.26 -10.22
C MET A 444 19.46 14.49 -11.06
N LEU A 445 19.67 14.36 -12.37
CA LEU A 445 19.94 15.50 -13.23
C LEU A 445 18.77 16.49 -13.30
N LYS A 446 17.55 16.01 -13.05
CA LYS A 446 16.31 16.79 -13.10
C LYS A 446 15.93 17.41 -11.75
N LEU A 447 16.83 17.33 -10.76
CA LEU A 447 16.63 17.97 -9.46
C LEU A 447 16.34 19.48 -9.60
N PRO A 448 17.05 20.26 -10.45
CA PRO A 448 16.76 21.69 -10.64
C PRO A 448 15.41 21.96 -11.30
N ASP A 449 14.94 21.03 -12.14
CA ASP A 449 13.70 21.15 -12.93
C ASP A 449 12.43 20.75 -12.16
N GLY A 450 12.53 20.68 -10.83
CA GLY A 450 11.41 20.36 -9.94
C GLY A 450 11.48 19.00 -9.27
N GLY A 451 12.48 18.17 -9.57
CA GLY A 451 12.70 16.87 -8.92
C GLY A 451 12.92 16.94 -7.40
N TYR A 452 13.21 18.13 -6.86
CA TYR A 452 13.27 18.35 -5.40
C TYR A 452 11.88 18.29 -4.73
N ILE A 453 10.77 18.51 -5.43
CA ILE A 453 9.44 18.60 -4.82
C ILE A 453 8.99 17.28 -4.19
N PRO A 454 9.06 16.13 -4.91
CA PRO A 454 8.73 14.84 -4.30
C PRO A 454 9.64 14.47 -3.12
N LEU A 455 10.91 14.89 -3.17
CA LEU A 455 11.84 14.70 -2.06
C LEU A 455 11.46 15.53 -0.83
N ILE A 456 11.00 16.77 -1.00
CA ILE A 456 10.50 17.59 0.11
C ILE A 456 9.25 16.97 0.72
N LEU A 457 8.31 16.50 -0.12
CA LEU A 457 7.10 15.81 0.35
C LEU A 457 7.46 14.53 1.12
N GLY A 458 8.35 13.70 0.57
CA GLY A 458 8.87 12.52 1.23
C GLY A 458 9.56 12.86 2.56
N ALA A 459 10.45 13.85 2.57
CA ALA A 459 11.14 14.29 3.78
C ALA A 459 10.16 14.78 4.85
N ALA A 460 9.10 15.51 4.48
CA ALA A 460 8.05 15.92 5.40
C ALA A 460 7.35 14.72 6.04
N ILE A 461 7.01 13.69 5.24
CA ILE A 461 6.37 12.46 5.75
C ILE A 461 7.33 11.66 6.65
N VAL A 462 8.62 11.56 6.29
CA VAL A 462 9.64 10.95 7.14
C VAL A 462 9.70 11.67 8.49
N VAL A 463 9.72 13.01 8.51
CA VAL A 463 9.72 13.80 9.74
C VAL A 463 8.46 13.54 10.57
N LEU A 464 7.28 13.44 9.94
CA LEU A 464 6.03 13.13 10.63
C LEU A 464 6.07 11.75 11.29
N MET A 465 6.43 10.71 10.54
CA MET A 465 6.55 9.33 11.06
C MET A 465 7.61 9.24 12.16
N TRP A 466 8.78 9.85 11.94
CA TRP A 466 9.87 9.85 12.92
C TRP A 466 9.49 10.56 14.22
N THR A 467 8.81 11.70 14.11
CA THR A 467 8.32 12.46 15.27
C THR A 467 7.28 11.65 16.03
N TRP A 468 6.36 10.98 15.33
CA TRP A 468 5.38 10.08 15.95
C TRP A 468 6.04 8.94 16.73
N ILE A 469 6.95 8.19 16.09
CA ILE A 469 7.66 7.06 16.71
C ILE A 469 8.44 7.53 17.95
N ARG A 470 9.15 8.65 17.85
CA ARG A 470 9.93 9.20 18.95
C ARG A 470 9.04 9.66 20.11
N GLY A 471 7.93 10.32 19.81
CA GLY A 471 6.97 10.79 20.81
C GLY A 471 6.28 9.65 21.53
N VAL A 472 5.83 8.61 20.82
CA VAL A 472 5.25 7.40 21.43
C VAL A 472 6.26 6.71 22.35
N ARG A 473 7.50 6.48 21.88
CA ARG A 473 8.56 5.88 22.70
C ARG A 473 8.90 6.70 23.94
N PHE A 474 8.89 8.03 23.81
CA PHE A 474 9.11 8.91 24.95
C PHE A 474 8.00 8.77 25.99
N VAL A 475 6.73 8.81 25.57
CA VAL A 475 5.57 8.66 26.44
C VAL A 475 5.56 7.27 27.11
N GLU A 476 5.83 6.20 26.36
CA GLU A 476 5.93 4.84 26.90
C GLU A 476 7.06 4.72 27.94
N GLY A 477 8.23 5.28 27.64
CA GLY A 477 9.37 5.27 28.56
C GLY A 477 9.10 6.06 29.85
N ARG A 478 8.36 7.18 29.76
CA ARG A 478 7.90 7.92 30.95
C ARG A 478 6.92 7.11 31.79
N ILE A 479 5.93 6.50 31.14
CA ILE A 479 4.93 5.67 31.83
C ILE A 479 5.61 4.53 32.56
N GLN A 480 6.52 3.80 31.90
CA GLN A 480 7.21 2.68 32.53
C GLN A 480 8.00 3.11 33.78
N ARG A 481 8.66 4.27 33.74
CA ARG A 481 9.43 4.79 34.89
C ARG A 481 8.56 5.23 36.07
N GLU A 482 7.34 5.71 35.80
CA GLU A 482 6.40 6.18 36.82
C GLU A 482 5.41 5.10 37.27
N SER A 483 5.40 3.95 36.61
CA SER A 483 4.42 2.90 36.84
C SER A 483 4.83 1.90 37.91
N ILE A 484 3.82 1.37 38.62
CA ILE A 484 3.97 0.31 39.62
C ILE A 484 3.57 -1.02 38.95
N PRO A 485 4.34 -2.11 39.11
CA PRO A 485 3.93 -3.43 38.62
C PRO A 485 2.55 -3.83 39.14
N ILE A 486 1.69 -4.40 38.29
CA ILE A 486 0.29 -4.71 38.66
C ILE A 486 0.22 -5.71 39.82
N LEU A 487 1.16 -6.65 39.89
CA LEU A 487 1.26 -7.63 40.96
C LEU A 487 1.55 -6.98 42.33
N GLU A 488 2.52 -6.07 42.36
CA GLU A 488 2.87 -5.31 43.57
C GLU A 488 1.72 -4.40 43.99
N PHE A 489 1.10 -3.75 43.01
CA PHE A 489 -0.06 -2.91 43.23
C PHE A 489 -1.24 -3.70 43.82
N ALA A 490 -1.60 -4.85 43.24
CA ALA A 490 -2.68 -5.71 43.72
C ALA A 490 -2.42 -6.18 45.16
N LYS A 491 -1.17 -6.53 45.48
CA LYS A 491 -0.77 -6.89 46.85
C LYS A 491 -0.88 -5.73 47.83
N SER A 492 -0.58 -4.49 47.41
CA SER A 492 -0.78 -3.31 48.26
C SER A 492 -2.26 -3.03 48.53
N MET A 493 -3.13 -3.36 47.57
CA MET A 493 -4.56 -3.10 47.64
C MET A 493 -5.33 -4.08 48.51
N SER A 494 -4.87 -5.32 48.69
CA SER A 494 -5.51 -6.26 49.62
C SER A 494 -5.56 -5.76 51.07
N THR A 495 -4.64 -4.85 51.45
CA THR A 495 -4.60 -4.22 52.79
C THR A 495 -5.10 -2.77 52.79
N SER A 496 -5.58 -2.25 51.67
CA SER A 496 -6.02 -0.86 51.52
C SER A 496 -7.41 -0.62 52.11
N SER A 497 -7.64 0.59 52.62
CA SER A 497 -8.95 1.06 53.10
C SER A 497 -9.84 1.69 52.01
N ALA A 498 -9.46 1.61 50.73
CA ALA A 498 -10.26 2.13 49.62
C ALA A 498 -11.70 1.58 49.63
N THR A 499 -12.69 2.36 49.17
CA THR A 499 -14.07 1.85 49.16
C THR A 499 -14.27 0.88 48.01
N ARG A 500 -14.88 -0.29 48.26
CA ARG A 500 -15.17 -1.30 47.22
C ARG A 500 -16.61 -1.18 46.76
N VAL A 501 -16.80 -1.00 45.46
CA VAL A 501 -18.13 -0.90 44.84
C VAL A 501 -18.42 -2.12 43.98
N LYS A 502 -19.70 -2.52 43.94
CA LYS A 502 -20.16 -3.63 43.11
C LYS A 502 -19.96 -3.34 41.62
N GLY A 503 -19.60 -4.36 40.86
CA GLY A 503 -19.46 -4.30 39.41
C GLY A 503 -18.06 -4.62 38.91
N THR A 504 -17.88 -4.49 37.60
CA THR A 504 -16.59 -4.76 36.93
C THR A 504 -16.08 -3.48 36.28
N ALA A 505 -14.82 -3.14 36.54
CA ALA A 505 -14.12 -2.05 35.87
C ALA A 505 -13.06 -2.62 34.92
N MET A 506 -13.10 -2.21 33.66
CA MET A 506 -12.09 -2.53 32.66
C MET A 506 -11.22 -1.31 32.41
N TYR A 507 -9.92 -1.41 32.70
CA TYR A 507 -8.96 -0.34 32.49
C TYR A 507 -8.16 -0.60 31.22
N LEU A 508 -8.35 0.24 30.21
CA LEU A 508 -7.66 0.09 28.92
C LEU A 508 -6.21 0.58 29.03
N THR A 509 -5.24 -0.25 28.63
CA THR A 509 -3.81 0.08 28.67
C THR A 509 -3.01 -0.62 27.56
N SER A 510 -1.94 0.01 27.08
CA SER A 510 -0.97 -0.65 26.17
C SER A 510 -0.02 -1.59 26.92
N SER A 511 0.17 -1.39 28.22
CA SER A 511 1.10 -2.15 29.07
C SER A 511 0.31 -2.88 30.17
N PRO A 512 -0.02 -4.17 30.01
CA PRO A 512 -0.83 -4.92 30.96
C PRO A 512 -0.10 -5.31 32.26
N GLU A 513 1.23 -5.26 32.26
CA GLU A 513 2.08 -5.68 33.39
C GLU A 513 2.17 -4.62 34.50
N ILE A 514 1.67 -3.42 34.24
CA ILE A 514 1.75 -2.27 35.14
C ILE A 514 0.35 -1.79 35.52
N ALA A 515 0.23 -1.19 36.71
CA ALA A 515 -0.99 -0.54 37.15
C ALA A 515 -1.34 0.63 36.19
N PRO A 516 -2.50 0.60 35.51
CA PRO A 516 -2.83 1.64 34.55
C PRO A 516 -2.93 3.01 35.20
N PRO A 517 -2.45 4.09 34.56
CA PRO A 517 -2.58 5.44 35.09
C PRO A 517 -4.03 5.84 35.39
N ALA A 518 -4.99 5.37 34.59
CA ALA A 518 -6.42 5.61 34.84
C ALA A 518 -6.89 4.98 36.16
N LEU A 519 -6.41 3.79 36.52
CA LEU A 519 -6.72 3.14 37.80
C LEU A 519 -6.12 3.95 38.96
N LEU A 520 -4.85 4.32 38.86
CA LEU A 520 -4.16 5.11 39.89
C LEU A 520 -4.84 6.47 40.08
N HIS A 521 -5.25 7.12 39.00
CA HIS A 521 -5.93 8.42 39.06
C HIS A 521 -7.34 8.30 39.65
N ASN A 522 -8.10 7.25 39.28
CA ASN A 522 -9.39 6.95 39.88
C ASN A 522 -9.27 6.77 41.40
N LEU A 523 -8.26 6.02 41.86
CA LEU A 523 -8.03 5.82 43.28
C LEU A 523 -7.57 7.08 44.00
N LYS A 524 -6.71 7.88 43.36
CA LYS A 524 -6.22 9.15 43.93
C LYS A 524 -7.36 10.13 44.19
N HIS A 525 -8.29 10.27 43.25
CA HIS A 525 -9.35 11.28 43.32
C HIS A 525 -10.66 10.76 43.91
N ASN A 526 -11.10 9.57 43.49
CA ASN A 526 -12.39 9.02 43.89
C ASN A 526 -12.27 8.06 45.09
N LYS A 527 -11.07 7.54 45.38
CA LYS A 527 -10.82 6.57 46.47
C LYS A 527 -11.69 5.31 46.40
N VAL A 528 -12.10 4.92 45.19
CA VAL A 528 -12.99 3.80 44.91
C VAL A 528 -12.28 2.74 44.05
N LEU A 529 -12.48 1.48 44.41
CA LEU A 529 -12.09 0.29 43.64
C LEU A 529 -13.34 -0.55 43.34
N HIS A 530 -13.40 -1.22 42.20
CA HIS A 530 -14.49 -2.15 41.92
C HIS A 530 -14.16 -3.54 42.50
N GLU A 531 -15.16 -4.38 42.76
CA GLU A 531 -14.96 -5.77 43.18
C GLU A 531 -14.15 -6.59 42.16
N ARG A 532 -14.27 -6.25 40.86
CA ARG A 532 -13.51 -6.87 39.78
C ARG A 532 -12.86 -5.80 38.91
N ASN A 533 -11.53 -5.81 38.85
CA ASN A 533 -10.74 -4.87 38.06
C ASN A 533 -9.96 -5.65 37.01
N VAL A 534 -10.27 -5.41 35.74
CA VAL A 534 -9.63 -6.08 34.61
C VAL A 534 -8.73 -5.08 33.91
N ILE A 535 -7.44 -5.41 33.83
CA ILE A 535 -6.44 -4.67 33.06
C ILE A 535 -6.52 -5.16 31.63
N LEU A 536 -7.11 -4.35 30.76
CA LEU A 536 -7.42 -4.72 29.39
C LEU A 536 -6.37 -4.13 28.45
N SER A 537 -5.68 -4.99 27.71
CA SER A 537 -4.74 -4.57 26.67
C SER A 537 -5.18 -5.10 25.33
N VAL A 538 -5.24 -4.23 24.32
CA VAL A 538 -5.49 -4.63 22.94
C VAL A 538 -4.17 -4.54 22.18
N ARG A 539 -3.74 -5.66 21.61
CA ARG A 539 -2.49 -5.77 20.85
C ARG A 539 -2.79 -6.09 19.39
N THR A 540 -2.16 -5.34 18.50
CA THR A 540 -2.13 -5.66 17.07
C THR A 540 -0.93 -6.54 16.81
N GLU A 541 -1.16 -7.77 16.37
CA GLU A 541 -0.11 -8.71 16.00
C GLU A 541 0.42 -8.44 14.60
N ARG A 542 1.64 -8.89 14.31
CA ARG A 542 2.29 -8.72 13.00
C ARG A 542 1.74 -9.65 11.91
N GLN A 543 0.89 -10.61 12.28
CA GLN A 543 0.17 -11.48 11.35
C GLN A 543 -1.17 -10.82 10.93
N PRO A 544 -1.66 -11.03 9.70
CA PRO A 544 -2.85 -10.32 9.21
C PRO A 544 -4.13 -10.74 9.93
N LEU A 545 -4.25 -12.01 10.29
CA LEU A 545 -5.40 -12.58 10.97
C LEU A 545 -4.90 -13.32 12.21
N VAL A 546 -5.63 -13.20 13.31
CA VAL A 546 -5.37 -13.98 14.52
C VAL A 546 -6.47 -15.02 14.65
N ASP A 547 -6.06 -16.29 14.81
CA ASP A 547 -6.99 -17.40 15.00
C ASP A 547 -7.87 -17.14 16.23
N GLU A 548 -9.14 -17.55 16.18
CA GLU A 548 -10.09 -17.25 17.25
C GLU A 548 -9.65 -17.80 18.62
N GLN A 549 -8.83 -18.85 18.64
CA GLN A 549 -8.29 -19.47 19.86
C GLN A 549 -7.21 -18.59 20.52
N ASP A 550 -6.41 -17.88 19.73
CA ASP A 550 -5.31 -17.03 20.21
C ASP A 550 -5.75 -15.56 20.43
N ARG A 551 -7.00 -15.23 20.08
CA ARG A 551 -7.55 -13.87 20.14
C ARG A 551 -7.62 -13.31 21.55
N VAL A 552 -7.85 -14.16 22.55
CA VAL A 552 -8.07 -13.72 23.92
C VAL A 552 -7.19 -14.52 24.87
N GLU A 553 -6.38 -13.80 25.64
CA GLU A 553 -5.51 -14.37 26.65
C GLU A 553 -5.87 -13.76 28.02
N PHE A 554 -6.24 -14.62 28.96
CA PHE A 554 -6.71 -14.21 30.29
C PHE A 554 -5.79 -14.74 31.38
N HIS A 555 -5.37 -13.84 32.28
CA HIS A 555 -4.51 -14.16 33.42
C HIS A 555 -5.11 -13.60 34.70
N LYS A 556 -5.36 -14.46 35.70
CA LYS A 556 -5.79 -14.00 37.02
C LYS A 556 -4.58 -13.51 37.83
N VAL A 557 -4.64 -12.28 38.33
CA VAL A 557 -3.55 -11.67 39.12
C VAL A 557 -3.83 -11.82 40.61
N SER A 558 -5.06 -11.55 41.04
CA SER A 558 -5.57 -11.78 42.39
C SER A 558 -7.09 -12.01 42.34
N ASP A 559 -7.77 -12.06 43.50
CA ASP A 559 -9.23 -12.19 43.52
C ASP A 559 -9.95 -10.93 43.00
N GLU A 560 -9.34 -9.75 43.15
CA GLU A 560 -9.89 -8.47 42.70
C GLU A 560 -9.31 -7.99 41.35
N PHE A 561 -8.16 -8.52 40.93
CA PHE A 561 -7.43 -8.09 39.73
C PHE A 561 -7.22 -9.22 38.71
N SER A 562 -7.40 -8.90 37.45
CA SER A 562 -7.07 -9.80 36.34
C SER A 562 -6.55 -9.04 35.14
N THR A 563 -5.80 -9.71 34.29
CA THR A 563 -5.24 -9.15 33.06
C THR A 563 -5.90 -9.85 31.87
N LEU A 564 -6.32 -9.06 30.88
CA LEU A 564 -6.96 -9.54 29.67
C LEU A 564 -6.24 -8.93 28.47
N ILE A 565 -5.62 -9.77 27.65
CA ILE A 565 -4.96 -9.37 26.41
C ILE A 565 -5.86 -9.82 25.26
N VAL A 566 -6.28 -8.88 24.42
CA VAL A 566 -7.04 -9.15 23.20
C VAL A 566 -6.13 -8.87 22.01
N ARG A 567 -5.91 -9.89 21.20
CA ARG A 567 -5.03 -9.85 20.04
C ARG A 567 -5.87 -9.73 18.77
N TYR A 568 -5.48 -8.81 17.90
CA TYR A 568 -6.04 -8.69 16.56
C TYR A 568 -4.92 -8.80 15.54
N GLY A 569 -5.19 -9.48 14.44
CA GLY A 569 -4.31 -9.41 13.28
C GLY A 569 -4.38 -8.03 12.65
N PHE A 570 -3.33 -7.61 11.95
CA PHE A 570 -3.31 -6.28 11.36
C PHE A 570 -4.38 -6.09 10.28
N MET A 571 -4.92 -7.13 9.64
CA MET A 571 -6.05 -6.99 8.71
C MET A 571 -7.42 -6.97 9.37
N GLU A 572 -7.51 -7.15 10.68
CA GLU A 572 -8.78 -7.21 11.39
C GLU A 572 -9.25 -5.84 11.86
N ASP A 573 -10.56 -5.65 11.85
CA ASP A 573 -11.22 -4.53 12.53
C ASP A 573 -11.43 -4.88 14.01
N PRO A 574 -10.79 -4.15 14.94
CA PRO A 574 -10.98 -4.41 16.35
C PRO A 574 -12.45 -4.20 16.77
N ASN A 575 -13.04 -5.23 17.36
CA ASN A 575 -14.38 -5.17 17.94
C ASN A 575 -14.34 -5.74 19.34
N LEU A 576 -14.02 -4.86 20.29
CA LEU A 576 -13.81 -5.26 21.67
C LEU A 576 -15.05 -5.89 22.30
N PRO A 577 -16.29 -5.38 22.11
CA PRO A 577 -17.50 -6.07 22.55
C PRO A 577 -17.61 -7.51 22.07
N ARG A 578 -17.29 -7.78 20.80
CA ARG A 578 -17.35 -9.13 20.23
C ARG A 578 -16.30 -10.05 20.83
N ALA A 579 -15.06 -9.58 20.96
CA ALA A 579 -14.00 -10.36 21.59
C ALA A 579 -14.29 -10.66 23.08
N LEU A 580 -14.84 -9.69 23.81
CA LEU A 580 -15.25 -9.88 25.21
C LEU A 580 -16.41 -10.87 25.37
N ALA A 581 -17.33 -10.93 24.40
CA ALA A 581 -18.38 -11.94 24.39
C ALA A 581 -17.81 -13.37 24.27
N GLN A 582 -16.75 -13.54 23.48
CA GLN A 582 -16.03 -14.83 23.33
C GLN A 582 -15.21 -15.18 24.59
N ALA A 583 -14.69 -14.17 25.31
CA ALA A 583 -13.99 -14.36 26.58
C ALA A 583 -14.86 -15.01 27.67
N LYS A 584 -16.20 -14.94 27.54
CA LYS A 584 -17.15 -15.61 28.44
C LYS A 584 -16.95 -17.13 28.48
N ALA A 585 -16.53 -17.74 27.37
CA ALA A 585 -16.25 -19.17 27.29
C ALA A 585 -15.00 -19.57 28.12
N HIS A 586 -14.13 -18.61 28.45
CA HIS A 586 -12.87 -18.82 29.18
C HIS A 586 -12.99 -18.51 30.69
N GLY A 587 -14.22 -18.46 31.23
CA GLY A 587 -14.47 -18.34 32.68
C GLY A 587 -14.57 -16.91 33.21
N LEU A 588 -14.59 -15.89 32.35
CA LEU A 588 -14.89 -14.51 32.73
C LEU A 588 -16.41 -14.26 32.68
N PRO A 589 -17.11 -14.02 33.81
CA PRO A 589 -18.52 -13.63 33.80
C PRO A 589 -18.59 -12.16 33.36
N PHE A 590 -18.63 -11.93 32.05
CA PHE A 590 -18.74 -10.60 31.47
C PHE A 590 -20.21 -10.27 31.15
N ASP A 591 -20.66 -9.14 31.68
CA ASP A 591 -21.94 -8.50 31.35
C ASP A 591 -21.65 -7.06 30.93
N MET A 592 -21.87 -6.76 29.65
CA MET A 592 -21.59 -5.45 29.06
C MET A 592 -22.35 -4.33 29.78
N MET A 593 -23.59 -4.60 30.21
CA MET A 593 -24.44 -3.59 30.85
C MET A 593 -24.01 -3.28 32.29
N LYS A 594 -23.19 -4.14 32.90
CA LYS A 594 -22.66 -3.97 34.27
C LYS A 594 -21.15 -3.66 34.32
N THR A 595 -20.48 -3.62 33.17
CA THR A 595 -19.04 -3.33 33.08
C THR A 595 -18.80 -1.88 32.68
N SER A 596 -17.97 -1.17 33.43
CA SER A 596 -17.59 0.22 33.14
C SER A 596 -16.17 0.25 32.56
N PHE A 597 -15.99 0.92 31.43
CA PHE A 597 -14.70 1.06 30.77
C PHE A 597 -14.03 2.35 31.21
N PHE A 598 -12.88 2.25 31.85
CA PHE A 598 -12.05 3.37 32.24
C PHE A 598 -10.95 3.56 31.19
N VAL A 599 -11.01 4.69 30.49
CA VAL A 599 -10.04 5.04 29.44
C VAL A 599 -9.27 6.26 29.89
N GLY A 600 -7.94 6.17 29.85
CA GLY A 600 -7.07 7.31 30.15
C GLY A 600 -6.98 8.23 28.94
N ARG A 601 -7.43 9.48 29.07
CA ARG A 601 -7.26 10.50 28.03
C ARG A 601 -6.07 11.39 28.36
N ARG A 602 -5.02 11.34 27.53
CA ARG A 602 -3.79 12.10 27.77
C ARG A 602 -3.84 13.39 26.97
N SER A 603 -3.66 14.52 27.65
CA SER A 603 -3.36 15.79 26.98
C SER A 603 -1.90 16.15 27.17
N PHE A 604 -1.22 16.47 26.08
CA PHE A 604 0.21 16.76 26.10
C PHE A 604 0.46 18.27 26.04
N ARG A 605 1.45 18.75 26.81
CA ARG A 605 1.99 20.11 26.74
C ARG A 605 3.48 20.06 26.42
N ALA A 606 3.93 20.88 25.48
CA ALA A 606 5.33 20.97 25.10
C ALA A 606 6.16 21.60 26.24
N SER A 607 7.40 21.16 26.40
CA SER A 607 8.35 21.76 27.34
C SER A 607 9.74 21.90 26.74
N ALA A 608 10.38 23.06 26.99
CA ALA A 608 11.75 23.29 26.58
C ALA A 608 12.77 22.53 27.43
N SER A 609 12.37 22.03 28.60
CA SER A 609 13.27 21.44 29.61
C SER A 609 13.24 19.91 29.67
N VAL A 610 12.27 19.28 29.03
CA VAL A 610 12.04 17.83 29.12
C VAL A 610 11.55 17.34 27.77
N GLY A 611 12.18 16.27 27.25
CA GLY A 611 11.68 15.50 26.12
C GLY A 611 12.29 15.83 24.76
N MET A 612 11.46 16.08 23.74
CA MET A 612 11.93 16.32 22.36
C MET A 612 12.17 17.83 22.13
N PRO A 613 12.77 18.24 21.01
CA PRO A 613 12.83 19.65 20.65
C PRO A 613 11.41 20.23 20.53
N LEU A 614 11.19 21.48 20.97
CA LEU A 614 9.86 22.13 21.01
C LEU A 614 9.06 22.02 19.70
N TRP A 615 9.74 22.11 18.55
CA TRP A 615 9.08 21.98 17.25
C TRP A 615 8.55 20.54 17.01
N GLN A 616 9.28 19.51 17.46
CA GLN A 616 8.83 18.11 17.42
C GLN A 616 7.69 17.89 18.39
N ASP A 617 7.68 18.52 19.57
CA ASP A 617 6.57 18.42 20.50
C ASP A 617 5.30 19.00 19.91
N HIS A 618 5.37 20.17 19.25
CA HIS A 618 4.21 20.76 18.60
C HIS A 618 3.65 19.86 17.49
N VAL A 619 4.52 19.25 16.69
CA VAL A 619 4.11 18.29 15.65
C VAL A 619 3.49 17.04 16.28
N PHE A 620 4.12 16.47 17.32
CA PHE A 620 3.60 15.31 18.04
C PHE A 620 2.24 15.59 18.67
N ILE A 621 2.08 16.73 19.34
CA ILE A 621 0.82 17.17 19.95
C ILE A 621 -0.26 17.35 18.88
N ALA A 622 0.08 17.94 17.73
CA ALA A 622 -0.84 18.07 16.61
C ALA A 622 -1.28 16.69 16.08
N LEU A 623 -0.35 15.75 15.90
CA LEU A 623 -0.64 14.39 15.47
C LEU A 623 -1.52 13.63 16.47
N VAL A 624 -1.25 13.75 17.77
CA VAL A 624 -2.11 13.16 18.82
C VAL A 624 -3.52 13.75 18.79
N ARG A 625 -3.67 15.07 18.64
CA ARG A 625 -4.99 15.70 18.52
C ARG A 625 -5.76 15.24 17.28
N GLN A 626 -5.04 14.85 16.24
CA GLN A 626 -5.63 14.34 15.00
C GLN A 626 -5.92 12.83 15.05
N SER A 627 -5.43 12.11 16.07
CA SER A 627 -5.68 10.68 16.22
C SER A 627 -7.15 10.39 16.55
N TYR A 628 -7.67 9.32 15.97
CA TYR A 628 -9.03 8.83 16.18
C TYR A 628 -9.20 8.31 17.61
N ASP A 629 -10.38 8.53 18.19
CA ASP A 629 -10.63 8.18 19.58
C ASP A 629 -10.54 6.66 19.77
N ALA A 630 -9.74 6.21 20.75
CA ALA A 630 -9.58 4.78 21.04
C ALA A 630 -10.92 4.11 21.41
N THR A 631 -11.84 4.86 22.01
CA THR A 631 -13.17 4.39 22.41
C THR A 631 -14.01 4.07 21.19
N GLU A 632 -14.00 4.93 20.17
CA GLU A 632 -14.68 4.70 18.90
C GLU A 632 -13.98 3.60 18.09
N TYR A 633 -12.64 3.61 18.06
CA TYR A 633 -11.83 2.61 17.34
C TYR A 633 -12.13 1.18 17.80
N PHE A 634 -12.18 0.95 19.12
CA PHE A 634 -12.49 -0.36 19.70
C PHE A 634 -14.01 -0.64 19.80
N ARG A 635 -14.84 0.28 19.30
CA ARG A 635 -16.32 0.22 19.30
C ARG A 635 -16.90 0.03 20.72
N ILE A 636 -16.31 0.70 21.71
CA ILE A 636 -16.80 0.64 23.09
C ILE A 636 -18.07 1.50 23.21
N PRO A 637 -19.17 0.99 23.81
CA PRO A 637 -20.40 1.76 23.94
C PRO A 637 -20.21 3.06 24.73
N ALA A 638 -20.52 4.21 24.12
CA ALA A 638 -20.30 5.52 24.72
C ALA A 638 -20.96 5.70 26.11
N GLY A 639 -22.13 5.10 26.33
CA GLY A 639 -22.83 5.15 27.62
C GLY A 639 -22.18 4.35 28.77
N ARG A 640 -21.06 3.65 28.52
CA ARG A 640 -20.35 2.82 29.50
C ARG A 640 -18.90 3.24 29.73
N VAL A 641 -18.49 4.36 29.13
CA VAL A 641 -17.10 4.83 29.14
C VAL A 641 -16.94 5.97 30.14
N VAL A 642 -15.90 5.87 30.95
CA VAL A 642 -15.44 6.92 31.87
C VAL A 642 -14.04 7.34 31.44
N GLU A 643 -13.91 8.56 30.94
CA GLU A 643 -12.63 9.13 30.57
C GLU A 643 -11.96 9.80 31.78
N LEU A 644 -10.73 9.39 32.08
CA LEU A 644 -9.92 10.02 33.12
C LEU A 644 -8.78 10.79 32.44
N GLY A 645 -8.92 12.11 32.45
CA GLY A 645 -7.93 13.04 31.89
C GLY A 645 -6.65 13.08 32.72
N ASN A 646 -5.49 13.01 32.06
CA ASN A 646 -4.20 13.31 32.66
C ASN A 646 -3.40 14.27 31.75
N GLN A 647 -2.79 15.31 32.35
CA GLN A 647 -1.89 16.21 31.62
C GLN A 647 -0.45 15.74 31.78
N MET A 648 0.23 15.49 30.66
CA MET A 648 1.65 15.13 30.65
C MET A 648 2.46 16.18 29.90
N VAL A 649 3.66 16.43 30.37
CA VAL A 649 4.65 17.24 29.69
C VAL A 649 5.46 16.33 28.77
N VAL A 650 5.56 16.71 27.50
CA VAL A 650 6.34 16.01 26.47
C VAL A 650 7.50 16.87 26.05
#